data_AF-A0A563CCP7-F1
#
_entry.id   AF-A0A563CCP7-F1
#
_cell.length_a   1.000
_cell.length_b   1.000
_cell.length_c   1.000
_cell.angle_alpha   90.00
_cell.angle_beta   90.00
_cell.angle_gamma   90.00
#
_symmetry.space_group_name_H-M   'P 1'
#
loop_
_entity.id
_entity.type
_entity.pdbx_description
1 polymer ?
#
loop_
_entity_poly.entity_id
_entity_poly.type
_entity_poly.pdbx_seq_one_letter_code
_entity_poly.pdbx_strand_id
1 'polypeptide(L)'
;MMLDTISYLNLSKLVYGNFKSKARGHSIDYIIKNKLYTNTEGINIDDPELFALKDPSNPLLSYTLIHFEKDDVSGFAGAAFKSPSGDIVLTLRGTETDKNGIPVWNDGLTDLTIGTMITPPVQQFWSTLDFVKSTVAKLTGDGNVSKGDALRYLRASNATVTGYSLGGGLASYLTYMTSDFSSGQHYGGIKAVTFNAVGIATNLLDIAALTRLGEYNVVDHVNSLDWVGTYGLQLGNNTVRHIDNSDLDYARVNFDALGKMLAVRLRLSKGSISILEYKRQINNIKNTITGGPGRYSVADTMAVYRGYEQVGGNGGSGLFNTSRHNLDRLLCDDPSKPGLQYKMTETVASQELSVSNLRDLFNLINAFQVIERAKIDKNYTTDVINKPPLPTTISQDGITYYNNLVVLPDGSTSNRPYSHDQIAYANYVIQQFERRLASGEFMKSYVDMQKAQAEQNRRIDPLVFDLGGDGITTVSLEESNAFFDLDNNGFAEKTSWVGAKEGLLAYDKNGDGMINGGNELFGDRTLMKDGKTLASSGFAALAEYDDNKDGKIDSNDVIYALLRIWQDSDGDGIASAGELRQLVDLGIVSIGLSYSNTGVTDGANNIQVRTGTFTLEDGSSRAVGEYLLNRNPVYSVDSSPIEISDDVALLPNVQGAGNVGSLHKAIMQDKSGYLRGLVEQFIAEKDVAKREALTEDILAHWAGVDSVDPKSRGDAFDARKLAVLEKFFGVEFQGLPNTSSAPLLKSSYTKLFEVVYVSLISQAQLKDIVNSVADDNDEISFEKAKQVIDAAIAQDTVAGVGLLGEFARAMKYYGLKSSKEFAVLRGYYAGKSVEYGRIIDFAGEQVLRGTVNGESLSVGELYTLIDGDAGNDTLWGDAGNDTLIGGQGKDSLRGGEGDDVYIFNKGDGEDEIVDNSGTDTIKFGQGINPEDIVVKAARGDFDGVSLELSIKNTDDKITIREHFADNNQVENIMFANGVTWSLEEISKRAHTMYGTADDDYIYSFDDDPMTVHGLDGNDELCGSIANDLLYGDEGDDKLWGGSGSDTLYGGQGNDELQGDAGNDILHGNEGQDILHGDEGNDILHGDAGNDTLWGDAGNDTLIGGQGKDSLRGGEGDDVYIFNKGDGEDEIVDNSGTDTIKFGQGINPEDIVVKAARGDFDGVSLELSIKNTDDKITIREHFADNNQVENIMFANGVTWSLEEISKRAHTMYGTADDDYI
;
A
#
# COMPACT_ATOMS: atom_id res chain seq x y z
N MET A 1 -20.98 28.68 39.07
CA MET A 1 -19.76 28.44 38.25
C MET A 1 -20.26 28.01 36.88
N MET A 2 -19.81 28.59 35.77
CA MET A 2 -20.23 28.12 34.44
C MET A 2 -19.60 26.74 34.21
N LEU A 3 -20.39 25.76 33.77
CA LEU A 3 -19.87 24.45 33.36
C LEU A 3 -18.89 24.63 32.19
N ASP A 4 -17.82 23.84 32.18
CA ASP A 4 -16.89 23.76 31.05
C ASP A 4 -17.43 22.83 29.95
N THR A 5 -16.77 22.83 28.79
CA THR A 5 -17.19 22.04 27.62
C THR A 5 -17.25 20.54 27.93
N ILE A 6 -16.25 20.00 28.64
CA ILE A 6 -16.21 18.58 29.02
C ILE A 6 -17.41 18.23 29.90
N SER A 7 -17.80 19.10 30.83
CA SER A 7 -18.97 18.88 31.67
C SER A 7 -20.27 18.80 30.88
N TYR A 8 -20.44 19.62 29.84
CA TYR A 8 -21.62 19.54 28.97
C TYR A 8 -21.63 18.27 28.11
N LEU A 9 -20.46 17.81 27.66
CA LEU A 9 -20.32 16.54 26.94
C LEU A 9 -20.69 15.35 27.83
N ASN A 10 -20.16 15.30 29.06
CA ASN A 10 -20.48 14.25 30.02
C ASN A 10 -21.99 14.19 30.32
N LEU A 11 -22.62 15.35 30.53
CA LEU A 11 -24.06 15.45 30.76
C LEU A 11 -24.88 14.98 29.54
N SER A 12 -24.43 15.28 28.31
CA SER A 12 -25.08 14.82 27.08
C SER A 12 -24.99 13.29 26.92
N LYS A 13 -23.81 12.71 27.20
CA LYS A 13 -23.59 11.26 27.14
C LYS A 13 -24.34 10.51 28.25
N LEU A 14 -24.51 11.09 29.44
CA LEU A 14 -25.26 10.45 30.54
C LEU A 14 -26.73 10.14 30.20
N VAL A 15 -27.37 10.93 29.32
CA VAL A 15 -28.76 10.67 28.87
C VAL A 15 -28.87 9.35 28.11
N TYR A 16 -27.76 8.86 27.54
CA TYR A 16 -27.75 7.59 26.82
C TYR A 16 -27.94 6.36 27.73
N GLY A 17 -27.77 6.51 29.04
CA GLY A 17 -27.90 5.41 30.00
C GLY A 17 -29.33 5.03 30.42
N ASN A 18 -30.37 5.72 29.95
CA ASN A 18 -31.79 5.48 30.29
C ASN A 18 -32.08 5.33 31.81
N PHE A 19 -32.43 6.42 32.50
CA PHE A 19 -32.60 6.42 33.97
C PHE A 19 -33.83 5.62 34.45
N LYS A 20 -33.70 4.88 35.56
CA LYS A 20 -34.83 4.29 36.28
C LYS A 20 -35.68 5.39 36.94
N SER A 21 -37.00 5.17 37.07
CA SER A 21 -37.91 6.13 37.72
C SER A 21 -37.48 6.57 39.13
N LYS A 22 -36.85 5.66 39.89
CA LYS A 22 -36.27 5.92 41.22
C LYS A 22 -34.99 6.76 41.23
N ALA A 23 -34.38 7.07 40.09
CA ALA A 23 -33.20 7.95 39.99
C ALA A 23 -33.55 9.42 40.25
N ARG A 24 -34.82 9.80 40.10
CA ARG A 24 -35.30 11.16 40.29
C ARG A 24 -35.09 11.65 41.73
N GLY A 25 -34.58 12.86 41.89
CA GLY A 25 -34.30 13.48 43.19
C GLY A 25 -32.96 13.08 43.80
N HIS A 26 -32.18 12.22 43.14
CA HIS A 26 -30.84 11.84 43.58
C HIS A 26 -29.73 12.52 42.77
N SER A 27 -28.54 12.64 43.36
CA SER A 27 -27.35 13.19 42.70
C SER A 27 -26.78 12.23 41.66
N ILE A 28 -26.05 12.75 40.66
CA ILE A 28 -25.35 11.94 39.66
C ILE A 28 -24.43 10.91 40.33
N ASP A 29 -23.70 11.28 41.39
CA ASP A 29 -22.89 10.34 42.20
C ASP A 29 -23.71 9.15 42.72
N TYR A 30 -24.88 9.43 43.29
CA TYR A 30 -25.74 8.40 43.85
C TYR A 30 -26.33 7.50 42.74
N ILE A 31 -26.71 8.09 41.61
CA ILE A 31 -27.27 7.37 40.46
C ILE A 31 -26.21 6.41 39.88
N ILE A 32 -24.96 6.86 39.70
CA ILE A 32 -23.85 6.04 39.19
C ILE A 32 -23.52 4.91 40.17
N LYS A 33 -23.29 5.23 41.46
CA LYS A 33 -22.92 4.23 42.48
C LYS A 33 -23.98 3.16 42.69
N ASN A 34 -25.26 3.52 42.59
CA ASN A 34 -26.38 2.59 42.80
C ASN A 34 -26.95 2.03 41.48
N LYS A 35 -26.28 2.27 40.35
CA LYS A 35 -26.64 1.77 39.01
C LYS A 35 -28.14 1.96 38.68
N LEU A 36 -28.65 3.19 38.86
CA LEU A 36 -30.07 3.49 38.69
C LEU A 36 -30.46 3.70 37.20
N TYR A 37 -30.08 2.77 36.33
CA TYR A 37 -30.26 2.76 34.87
C TYR A 37 -31.04 1.51 34.40
N THR A 38 -31.75 1.58 33.27
CA THR A 38 -32.64 0.50 32.77
C THR A 38 -31.99 -0.45 31.74
N ASN A 39 -30.89 -0.07 31.09
CA ASN A 39 -30.17 -0.95 30.15
C ASN A 39 -29.37 -2.04 30.92
N THR A 40 -29.21 -3.23 30.34
CA THR A 40 -28.53 -4.38 30.96
C THR A 40 -27.02 -4.20 31.09
N GLU A 41 -26.42 -3.31 30.29
CA GLU A 41 -24.97 -3.03 30.27
C GLU A 41 -24.53 -1.84 31.15
N GLY A 42 -25.48 -1.01 31.63
CA GLY A 42 -25.18 0.19 32.42
C GLY A 42 -24.56 1.33 31.61
N ILE A 43 -24.23 2.44 32.29
CA ILE A 43 -23.32 3.47 31.74
C ILE A 43 -21.89 2.99 31.98
N ASN A 44 -21.10 2.85 30.91
CA ASN A 44 -19.67 2.58 31.05
C ASN A 44 -18.94 3.88 31.42
N ILE A 45 -18.53 4.00 32.68
CA ILE A 45 -17.77 5.17 33.15
C ILE A 45 -16.37 5.23 32.52
N ASP A 46 -15.92 4.13 31.91
CA ASP A 46 -14.66 4.06 31.17
C ASP A 46 -14.73 4.64 29.76
N ASP A 47 -15.92 5.02 29.28
CA ASP A 47 -16.06 5.76 28.02
C ASP A 47 -15.26 7.07 28.08
N PRO A 48 -14.48 7.42 27.03
CA PRO A 48 -13.67 8.63 26.99
C PRO A 48 -14.47 9.90 27.30
N GLU A 49 -15.71 9.99 26.85
CA GLU A 49 -16.62 11.12 27.05
C GLU A 49 -17.25 11.17 28.45
N LEU A 50 -16.99 10.20 29.33
CA LEU A 50 -17.46 10.19 30.71
C LEU A 50 -16.31 10.12 31.72
N PHE A 51 -15.06 10.03 31.26
CA PHE A 51 -13.88 9.83 32.08
C PHE A 51 -13.75 10.89 33.20
N ALA A 52 -14.15 12.13 32.95
CA ALA A 52 -14.07 13.18 33.98
C ALA A 52 -15.03 12.94 35.16
N LEU A 53 -16.06 12.10 35.03
CA LEU A 53 -16.93 11.71 36.15
C LEU A 53 -16.28 10.65 37.06
N LYS A 54 -15.14 10.06 36.67
CA LYS A 54 -14.34 9.20 37.55
C LYS A 54 -13.65 9.99 38.65
N ASP A 55 -13.38 11.27 38.43
CA ASP A 55 -12.82 12.15 39.44
C ASP A 55 -13.89 12.44 40.50
N PRO A 56 -13.74 11.95 41.75
CA PRO A 56 -14.71 12.18 42.82
C PRO A 56 -14.82 13.66 43.22
N SER A 57 -13.90 14.52 42.78
CA SER A 57 -13.95 15.96 42.97
C SER A 57 -14.75 16.70 41.87
N ASN A 58 -15.17 16.01 40.81
CA ASN A 58 -15.92 16.63 39.72
C ASN A 58 -17.25 17.20 40.22
N PRO A 59 -17.50 18.51 40.04
CA PRO A 59 -18.69 19.18 40.57
C PRO A 59 -20.00 18.63 40.00
N LEU A 60 -19.98 18.04 38.80
CA LEU A 60 -21.16 17.41 38.18
C LEU A 60 -21.77 16.29 39.02
N LEU A 61 -20.94 15.57 39.78
CA LEU A 61 -21.40 14.47 40.63
C LEU A 61 -22.45 14.90 41.67
N SER A 62 -22.49 16.20 42.01
CA SER A 62 -23.45 16.79 42.94
C SER A 62 -24.78 17.23 42.32
N TYR A 63 -24.91 17.23 40.99
CA TYR A 63 -26.12 17.65 40.29
C TYR A 63 -27.24 16.64 40.49
N THR A 64 -28.46 17.11 40.71
CA THR A 64 -29.61 16.26 41.00
C THR A 64 -30.49 16.08 39.76
N LEU A 65 -30.87 14.83 39.45
CA LEU A 65 -31.79 14.53 38.35
C LEU A 65 -33.23 14.96 38.73
N ILE A 66 -33.78 15.92 38.00
CA ILE A 66 -35.12 16.47 38.22
C ILE A 66 -36.19 15.70 37.45
N HIS A 67 -35.90 15.38 36.20
CA HIS A 67 -36.81 14.68 35.31
C HIS A 67 -36.01 13.96 34.21
N PHE A 68 -36.39 12.72 33.92
CA PHE A 68 -36.04 12.04 32.68
C PHE A 68 -37.31 11.62 31.95
N GLU A 69 -37.33 11.72 30.62
CA GLU A 69 -38.41 11.29 29.74
C GLU A 69 -37.82 10.59 28.52
N LYS A 70 -38.44 9.48 28.11
CA LYS A 70 -38.11 8.74 26.89
C LYS A 70 -39.40 8.42 26.16
N ASP A 71 -39.39 8.60 24.85
CA ASP A 71 -40.46 8.21 23.94
C ASP A 71 -39.88 7.24 22.90
N ASP A 72 -40.17 5.95 23.08
CA ASP A 72 -39.66 4.88 22.24
C ASP A 72 -40.22 4.93 20.81
N VAL A 73 -41.33 5.66 20.57
CA VAL A 73 -41.94 5.80 19.23
C VAL A 73 -41.18 6.81 18.38
N SER A 74 -40.80 7.95 18.97
CA SER A 74 -40.01 8.97 18.28
C SER A 74 -38.49 8.78 18.44
N GLY A 75 -38.06 7.88 19.34
CA GLY A 75 -36.64 7.75 19.71
C GLY A 75 -36.10 8.94 20.50
N PHE A 76 -36.97 9.82 21.01
CA PHE A 76 -36.58 10.97 21.84
C PHE A 76 -36.23 10.52 23.26
N ALA A 77 -35.15 11.07 23.82
CA ALA A 77 -34.88 11.01 25.25
C ALA A 77 -34.31 12.33 25.78
N GLY A 78 -34.72 12.74 26.97
CA GLY A 78 -34.26 13.98 27.60
C GLY A 78 -34.15 13.85 29.11
N ALA A 79 -33.10 14.42 29.69
CA ALA A 79 -32.93 14.55 31.14
C ALA A 79 -32.71 16.01 31.55
N ALA A 80 -33.23 16.37 32.73
CA ALA A 80 -33.10 17.69 33.32
C ALA A 80 -32.37 17.57 34.66
N PHE A 81 -31.26 18.27 34.80
CA PHE A 81 -30.44 18.30 36.00
C PHE A 81 -30.50 19.67 36.66
N LYS A 82 -30.43 19.69 37.99
CA LYS A 82 -30.33 20.91 38.79
C LYS A 82 -29.01 20.93 39.55
N SER A 83 -28.25 22.00 39.38
CA SER A 83 -27.02 22.23 40.15
C SER A 83 -27.35 22.54 41.62
N PRO A 84 -26.38 22.41 42.55
CA PRO A 84 -26.54 22.88 43.93
C PRO A 84 -26.84 24.39 44.02
N SER A 85 -26.37 25.20 43.05
CA SER A 85 -26.69 26.63 42.94
C SER A 85 -28.08 26.92 42.37
N GLY A 86 -28.79 25.90 41.88
CA GLY A 86 -30.15 26.01 41.37
C GLY A 86 -30.28 26.15 39.86
N ASP A 87 -29.16 26.12 39.12
CA ASP A 87 -29.12 26.22 37.66
C ASP A 87 -29.70 24.95 37.02
N ILE A 88 -30.48 25.13 35.94
CA ILE A 88 -31.16 24.04 35.24
C ILE A 88 -30.39 23.74 33.95
N VAL A 89 -29.97 22.48 33.79
CA VAL A 89 -29.35 21.98 32.56
C VAL A 89 -30.22 20.88 31.96
N LEU A 90 -30.76 21.15 30.78
CA LEU A 90 -31.48 20.19 29.95
C LEU A 90 -30.48 19.48 29.05
N THR A 91 -30.65 18.17 28.92
CA THR A 91 -29.74 17.30 28.17
C THR A 91 -30.60 16.46 27.24
N LEU A 92 -30.34 16.54 25.94
CA LEU A 92 -31.17 15.94 24.91
C LEU A 92 -30.38 14.89 24.14
N ARG A 93 -31.05 13.78 23.87
CA ARG A 93 -30.54 12.68 23.07
C ARG A 93 -31.41 12.52 21.82
N GLY A 94 -30.74 12.37 20.68
CA GLY A 94 -31.33 11.89 19.43
C GLY A 94 -31.32 10.36 19.35
N THR A 95 -32.17 9.82 18.48
CA THR A 95 -32.51 8.40 18.24
C THR A 95 -31.57 7.33 18.81
N GLU A 96 -32.13 6.38 19.58
CA GLU A 96 -31.49 5.09 19.91
C GLU A 96 -31.74 4.05 18.82
N THR A 97 -30.66 3.45 18.33
CA THR A 97 -30.65 2.10 17.78
C THR A 97 -30.63 1.10 18.92
N ASP A 98 -31.80 0.67 19.42
CA ASP A 98 -31.97 -0.64 20.06
C ASP A 98 -33.40 -0.88 20.58
N LYS A 99 -34.20 -1.58 19.77
CA LYS A 99 -34.90 -2.84 20.12
C LYS A 99 -35.86 -3.18 18.98
N ASN A 100 -35.70 -4.40 18.45
CA ASN A 100 -36.57 -5.08 17.47
C ASN A 100 -36.10 -5.12 16.00
N GLY A 101 -34.83 -4.88 15.69
CA GLY A 101 -34.24 -5.39 14.44
C GLY A 101 -34.81 -4.87 13.11
N ILE A 102 -35.59 -3.79 13.10
CA ILE A 102 -35.96 -3.07 11.87
C ILE A 102 -35.17 -1.76 11.83
N PRO A 103 -34.24 -1.58 10.88
CA PRO A 103 -33.47 -0.35 10.73
C PRO A 103 -34.42 0.72 10.19
N VAL A 104 -34.69 1.77 10.96
CA VAL A 104 -35.44 2.88 10.36
C VAL A 104 -34.49 3.89 9.74
N TRP A 105 -33.31 4.18 10.32
CA TRP A 105 -32.34 5.05 9.64
C TRP A 105 -30.90 4.77 10.12
N ASN A 106 -29.98 4.47 9.19
CA ASN A 106 -28.54 4.61 9.49
C ASN A 106 -28.23 6.12 9.71
N ASP A 107 -27.14 6.44 10.41
CA ASP A 107 -26.77 7.84 10.72
C ASP A 107 -26.75 8.72 9.45
N GLY A 108 -26.18 8.21 8.35
CA GLY A 108 -26.17 8.85 7.02
C GLY A 108 -27.53 8.96 6.31
N LEU A 109 -28.48 8.06 6.57
CA LEU A 109 -29.86 8.09 6.06
C LEU A 109 -30.71 9.11 6.82
N THR A 110 -30.43 9.27 8.13
CA THR A 110 -31.02 10.31 8.99
C THR A 110 -30.56 11.70 8.52
N ASP A 111 -29.27 11.85 8.23
CA ASP A 111 -28.68 13.07 7.66
C ASP A 111 -29.20 13.39 6.26
N LEU A 112 -29.41 12.37 5.41
CA LEU A 112 -29.96 12.50 4.05
C LEU A 112 -31.42 12.99 4.06
N THR A 113 -32.24 12.52 4.99
CA THR A 113 -33.67 12.87 5.07
C THR A 113 -33.90 14.26 5.65
N ILE A 114 -33.07 14.67 6.62
CA ILE A 114 -33.03 16.05 7.14
C ILE A 114 -32.49 17.01 6.05
N GLY A 115 -31.63 16.51 5.16
CA GLY A 115 -31.05 17.26 4.05
C GLY A 115 -31.92 17.42 2.80
N THR A 116 -32.91 16.55 2.57
CA THR A 116 -33.65 16.49 1.29
C THR A 116 -35.04 17.12 1.31
N MET A 117 -35.51 17.71 2.42
CA MET A 117 -36.80 18.43 2.53
C MET A 117 -38.02 17.71 1.93
N ILE A 118 -38.34 16.50 2.40
CA ILE A 118 -39.64 15.89 2.08
C ILE A 118 -40.27 15.37 3.38
N THR A 119 -41.32 16.06 3.89
CA THR A 119 -42.30 15.73 4.98
C THR A 119 -42.20 16.50 6.34
N PRO A 120 -43.30 16.64 7.12
CA PRO A 120 -43.49 17.64 8.21
C PRO A 120 -42.56 17.43 9.43
N PRO A 121 -42.47 18.39 10.39
CA PRO A 121 -41.47 18.37 11.46
C PRO A 121 -41.47 17.04 12.23
N VAL A 122 -40.30 16.40 12.23
CA VAL A 122 -40.06 15.09 12.85
C VAL A 122 -40.56 15.09 14.32
N GLN A 123 -41.24 14.03 14.73
CA GLN A 123 -42.01 13.92 15.98
C GLN A 123 -41.21 14.32 17.25
N GLN A 124 -39.88 14.19 17.21
CA GLN A 124 -38.93 14.53 18.28
C GLN A 124 -38.96 16.03 18.66
N PHE A 125 -39.26 16.94 17.72
CA PHE A 125 -39.40 18.38 18.05
C PHE A 125 -40.60 18.65 18.97
N TRP A 126 -41.71 17.92 18.76
CA TRP A 126 -42.89 18.01 19.62
C TRP A 126 -42.63 17.40 21.00
N SER A 127 -42.01 16.22 21.03
CA SER A 127 -41.59 15.54 22.27
C SER A 127 -40.63 16.40 23.10
N THR A 128 -39.76 17.18 22.44
CA THR A 128 -38.87 18.14 23.11
C THR A 128 -39.64 19.24 23.87
N LEU A 129 -40.73 19.77 23.29
CA LEU A 129 -41.57 20.78 23.95
C LEU A 129 -42.42 20.19 25.09
N ASP A 130 -42.88 18.95 24.95
CA ASP A 130 -43.59 18.24 26.01
C ASP A 130 -42.68 17.93 27.20
N PHE A 131 -41.44 17.51 26.93
CA PHE A 131 -40.40 17.32 27.95
C PHE A 131 -40.12 18.61 28.75
N VAL A 132 -40.04 19.76 28.07
CA VAL A 132 -39.88 21.07 28.72
C VAL A 132 -41.06 21.38 29.63
N LYS A 133 -42.29 21.22 29.15
CA LYS A 133 -43.51 21.44 29.95
C LYS A 133 -43.52 20.54 31.19
N SER A 134 -43.26 19.25 31.00
CA SER A 134 -43.20 18.26 32.09
C SER A 134 -42.10 18.58 33.10
N THR A 135 -40.95 19.09 32.64
CA THR A 135 -39.83 19.50 33.49
C THR A 135 -40.20 20.72 34.35
N VAL A 136 -40.79 21.75 33.74
CA VAL A 136 -41.21 22.95 34.48
C VAL A 136 -42.31 22.63 35.47
N ALA A 137 -43.32 21.83 35.10
CA ALA A 137 -44.37 21.38 36.02
C ALA A 137 -43.80 20.69 37.27
N LYS A 138 -42.71 19.93 37.09
CA LYS A 138 -41.99 19.25 38.18
C LYS A 138 -41.15 20.18 39.03
N LEU A 139 -40.62 21.25 38.45
CA LEU A 139 -39.84 22.28 39.15
C LEU A 139 -40.73 23.22 39.98
N THR A 140 -41.89 23.59 39.44
CA THR A 140 -42.82 24.55 40.08
C THR A 140 -43.87 23.87 40.95
N GLY A 141 -44.14 22.58 40.75
CA GLY A 141 -45.25 21.86 41.36
C GLY A 141 -46.61 22.17 40.70
N ASP A 142 -46.62 22.90 39.59
CA ASP A 142 -47.84 23.27 38.85
C ASP A 142 -48.04 22.37 37.63
N GLY A 143 -48.97 21.41 37.73
CA GLY A 143 -49.30 20.50 36.64
C GLY A 143 -50.04 21.13 35.46
N ASN A 144 -50.52 22.38 35.58
CA ASN A 144 -51.32 23.06 34.55
C ASN A 144 -50.52 24.07 33.71
N VAL A 145 -49.19 24.11 33.85
CA VAL A 145 -48.34 25.03 33.08
C VAL A 145 -48.47 24.78 31.56
N SER A 146 -48.72 25.84 30.80
CA SER A 146 -48.78 25.76 29.33
C SER A 146 -47.36 25.60 28.73
N LYS A 147 -47.24 25.09 27.50
CA LYS A 147 -45.93 25.02 26.80
C LYS A 147 -45.29 26.42 26.70
N GLY A 148 -46.08 27.46 26.44
CA GLY A 148 -45.60 28.84 26.36
C GLY A 148 -45.09 29.38 27.70
N ASP A 149 -45.80 29.10 28.80
CA ASP A 149 -45.37 29.51 30.14
C ASP A 149 -44.11 28.75 30.60
N ALA A 150 -43.99 27.48 30.21
CA ALA A 150 -42.79 26.68 30.48
C ALA A 150 -41.55 27.22 29.75
N LEU A 151 -41.68 27.59 28.46
CA LEU A 151 -40.59 28.22 27.70
C LEU A 151 -40.18 29.57 28.31
N ARG A 152 -41.17 30.40 28.71
CA ARG A 152 -40.90 31.67 29.42
C ARG A 152 -40.22 31.46 30.76
N TYR A 153 -40.62 30.42 31.51
CA TYR A 153 -40.01 30.07 32.79
C TYR A 153 -38.54 29.67 32.63
N LEU A 154 -38.21 28.80 31.66
CA LEU A 154 -36.83 28.40 31.40
C LEU A 154 -35.96 29.57 30.98
N ARG A 155 -36.52 30.47 30.15
CA ARG A 155 -35.86 31.69 29.72
C ARG A 155 -35.59 32.63 30.90
N ALA A 156 -36.58 32.89 31.74
CA ALA A 156 -36.44 33.72 32.94
C ALA A 156 -35.48 33.11 33.97
N SER A 157 -35.34 31.78 33.96
CA SER A 157 -34.40 31.03 34.80
C SER A 157 -33.01 30.88 34.19
N ASN A 158 -32.78 31.44 32.99
CA ASN A 158 -31.51 31.36 32.25
C ASN A 158 -30.97 29.92 32.13
N ALA A 159 -31.85 28.95 31.83
CA ALA A 159 -31.47 27.55 31.71
C ALA A 159 -30.43 27.32 30.60
N THR A 160 -29.74 26.18 30.65
CA THR A 160 -28.86 25.72 29.55
C THR A 160 -29.42 24.42 28.98
N VAL A 161 -29.27 24.21 27.68
CA VAL A 161 -29.57 22.96 26.99
C VAL A 161 -28.32 22.44 26.28
N THR A 162 -28.11 21.13 26.28
CA THR A 162 -26.99 20.47 25.61
C THR A 162 -27.41 19.15 25.00
N GLY A 163 -26.69 18.70 23.97
CA GLY A 163 -26.96 17.43 23.30
C GLY A 163 -25.86 17.05 22.31
N TYR A 164 -25.81 15.77 21.98
CA TYR A 164 -24.86 15.17 21.04
C TYR A 164 -25.60 14.73 19.76
N SER A 165 -25.01 14.92 18.58
CA SER A 165 -25.59 14.61 17.26
C SER A 165 -26.98 15.28 17.10
N LEU A 166 -28.03 14.53 16.74
CA LEU A 166 -29.40 15.03 16.61
C LEU A 166 -29.92 15.70 17.91
N GLY A 167 -29.44 15.29 19.09
CA GLY A 167 -29.73 15.96 20.36
C GLY A 167 -29.24 17.41 20.40
N GLY A 168 -28.14 17.71 19.70
CA GLY A 168 -27.63 19.08 19.51
C GLY A 168 -28.54 19.93 18.62
N GLY A 169 -29.13 19.34 17.58
CA GLY A 169 -30.15 19.99 16.74
C GLY A 169 -31.41 20.36 17.55
N LEU A 170 -31.90 19.45 18.39
CA LEU A 170 -33.03 19.70 19.30
C LEU A 170 -32.70 20.78 20.37
N ALA A 171 -31.45 20.81 20.85
CA ALA A 171 -30.99 21.82 21.80
C ALA A 171 -31.03 23.23 21.18
N SER A 172 -30.53 23.35 19.96
CA SER A 172 -30.58 24.60 19.17
C SER A 172 -32.02 25.04 18.90
N TYR A 173 -32.94 24.09 18.65
CA TYR A 173 -34.38 24.38 18.51
C TYR A 173 -35.00 24.94 19.80
N LEU A 174 -34.64 24.42 20.98
CA LEU A 174 -35.14 24.98 22.24
C LEU A 174 -34.61 26.39 22.52
N THR A 175 -33.36 26.67 22.16
CA THR A 175 -32.83 28.04 22.21
C THR A 175 -33.67 28.98 21.34
N TYR A 176 -34.01 28.56 20.10
CA TYR A 176 -34.88 29.33 19.22
C TYR A 176 -36.29 29.54 19.82
N MET A 177 -36.93 28.49 20.33
CA MET A 177 -38.30 28.56 20.86
C MET A 177 -38.41 29.40 22.15
N THR A 178 -37.30 29.64 22.84
CA THR A 178 -37.25 30.48 24.04
C THR A 178 -36.80 31.92 23.77
N SER A 179 -36.40 32.26 22.55
CA SER A 179 -35.99 33.63 22.20
C SER A 179 -37.14 34.63 22.26
N ASP A 180 -36.87 35.88 22.69
CA ASP A 180 -37.79 37.00 22.39
C ASP A 180 -37.49 37.52 21.00
N PHE A 181 -38.53 37.67 20.20
CA PHE A 181 -38.44 38.38 18.94
C PHE A 181 -38.95 39.83 19.03
N SER A 182 -39.44 40.27 20.20
CA SER A 182 -40.08 41.60 20.36
C SER A 182 -39.14 42.76 20.70
N SER A 183 -37.90 42.51 21.14
CA SER A 183 -37.00 43.55 21.69
C SER A 183 -36.04 44.19 20.67
N GLY A 184 -35.99 43.69 19.43
CA GLY A 184 -35.33 44.32 18.28
C GLY A 184 -33.80 44.45 18.33
N GLN A 185 -33.12 44.14 19.44
CA GLN A 185 -31.65 44.31 19.55
C GLN A 185 -30.86 43.10 20.07
N HIS A 186 -31.49 42.03 20.59
CA HIS A 186 -30.85 40.72 20.86
C HIS A 186 -31.91 39.62 21.07
N TYR A 187 -31.85 38.51 20.30
CA TYR A 187 -32.84 37.41 20.35
C TYR A 187 -32.53 36.36 21.45
N GLY A 188 -32.23 36.81 22.67
CA GLY A 188 -31.71 36.00 23.78
C GLY A 188 -32.66 34.93 24.34
N GLY A 189 -32.57 33.72 23.79
CA GLY A 189 -33.11 32.47 24.33
C GLY A 189 -32.16 31.78 25.31
N ILE A 190 -32.55 30.59 25.79
CA ILE A 190 -31.70 29.79 26.70
C ILE A 190 -30.39 29.38 26.01
N LYS A 191 -29.31 29.17 26.77
CA LYS A 191 -28.00 28.80 26.21
C LYS A 191 -28.04 27.39 25.64
N ALA A 192 -27.58 27.17 24.41
CA ALA A 192 -27.31 25.84 23.87
C ALA A 192 -25.79 25.57 23.79
N VAL A 193 -25.35 24.39 24.22
CA VAL A 193 -23.99 23.88 24.03
C VAL A 193 -24.09 22.52 23.34
N THR A 194 -23.69 22.42 22.08
CA THR A 194 -23.98 21.25 21.24
C THR A 194 -22.70 20.55 20.83
N PHE A 195 -22.78 19.23 20.58
CA PHE A 195 -21.64 18.40 20.20
C PHE A 195 -21.97 17.58 18.94
N ASN A 196 -21.09 17.59 17.94
CA ASN A 196 -21.27 16.88 16.65
C ASN A 196 -22.64 17.12 16.00
N ALA A 197 -23.16 18.36 16.10
CA ALA A 197 -24.57 18.62 15.87
C ALA A 197 -24.95 18.79 14.38
N VAL A 198 -26.15 18.32 14.03
CA VAL A 198 -26.85 18.67 12.79
C VAL A 198 -27.63 19.98 13.01
N GLY A 199 -27.33 21.01 12.22
CA GLY A 199 -27.83 22.38 12.45
C GLY A 199 -29.34 22.60 12.21
N ILE A 200 -29.90 23.66 12.82
CA ILE A 200 -31.33 24.04 12.68
C ILE A 200 -31.69 24.76 11.38
N ALA A 201 -30.70 25.00 10.50
CA ALA A 201 -30.80 25.94 9.39
C ALA A 201 -31.90 25.59 8.37
N THR A 202 -32.18 24.30 8.16
CA THR A 202 -33.22 23.83 7.22
C THR A 202 -34.65 24.01 7.71
N ASN A 203 -34.87 24.08 9.03
CA ASN A 203 -36.20 24.27 9.61
C ASN A 203 -36.59 25.75 9.76
N LEU A 204 -35.66 26.67 9.47
CA LEU A 204 -35.89 28.10 9.42
C LEU A 204 -36.39 28.47 8.01
N LEU A 205 -37.67 28.25 7.74
CA LEU A 205 -38.32 28.55 6.45
C LEU A 205 -38.24 30.02 6.01
N ASP A 206 -37.72 30.91 6.85
CA ASP A 206 -37.58 32.34 6.59
C ASP A 206 -36.10 32.71 6.38
N ILE A 207 -35.76 33.19 5.19
CA ILE A 207 -34.42 33.67 4.80
C ILE A 207 -33.92 34.80 5.74
N ALA A 208 -34.83 35.55 6.37
CA ALA A 208 -34.48 36.54 7.39
C ALA A 208 -34.05 35.91 8.72
N ALA A 209 -34.41 34.66 9.01
CA ALA A 209 -33.97 33.94 10.22
C ALA A 209 -32.54 33.36 10.06
N LEU A 210 -32.18 32.91 8.86
CA LEU A 210 -30.82 32.46 8.52
C LEU A 210 -29.77 33.57 8.71
N THR A 211 -30.10 34.82 8.37
CA THR A 211 -29.19 35.97 8.53
C THR A 211 -29.04 36.45 9.97
N ARG A 212 -29.93 36.03 10.88
CA ARG A 212 -29.94 36.40 12.31
C ARG A 212 -29.40 35.30 13.23
N LEU A 213 -28.83 34.25 12.65
CA LEU A 213 -28.31 33.08 13.36
C LEU A 213 -27.23 33.40 14.41
N GLY A 214 -26.41 34.43 14.18
CA GLY A 214 -25.38 34.88 15.12
C GLY A 214 -25.89 35.62 16.36
N GLU A 215 -27.21 35.84 16.47
CA GLU A 215 -27.84 36.50 17.60
C GLU A 215 -28.46 35.53 18.62
N TYR A 216 -28.42 34.21 18.34
CA TYR A 216 -28.86 33.16 19.27
C TYR A 216 -27.72 32.71 20.19
N ASN A 217 -28.09 32.26 21.40
CA ASN A 217 -27.13 31.83 22.42
C ASN A 217 -26.70 30.35 22.22
N VAL A 218 -26.20 30.01 21.04
CA VAL A 218 -25.76 28.64 20.67
C VAL A 218 -24.24 28.59 20.55
N VAL A 219 -23.62 27.61 21.20
CA VAL A 219 -22.19 27.27 21.05
C VAL A 219 -22.10 25.86 20.52
N ASP A 220 -21.47 25.67 19.38
CA ASP A 220 -21.38 24.37 18.72
C ASP A 220 -19.94 23.83 18.73
N HIS A 221 -19.82 22.56 19.11
CA HIS A 221 -18.58 21.84 19.26
C HIS A 221 -18.53 20.65 18.30
N VAL A 222 -17.75 20.76 17.22
CA VAL A 222 -17.68 19.76 16.14
C VAL A 222 -16.30 19.11 16.07
N ASN A 223 -16.23 17.79 15.87
CA ASN A 223 -14.98 17.08 15.58
C ASN A 223 -14.50 17.36 14.13
N SER A 224 -13.26 17.00 13.80
CA SER A 224 -12.70 17.20 12.45
C SER A 224 -13.11 16.14 11.42
N LEU A 225 -13.82 15.09 11.84
CA LEU A 225 -14.15 13.91 11.04
C LEU A 225 -15.65 13.78 10.72
N ASP A 226 -16.54 14.49 11.42
CA ASP A 226 -17.98 14.46 11.13
C ASP A 226 -18.35 15.45 10.04
N TRP A 227 -19.43 15.12 9.32
CA TRP A 227 -20.11 16.04 8.42
C TRP A 227 -20.54 17.29 9.20
N VAL A 228 -19.80 18.38 9.07
CA VAL A 228 -20.46 19.68 9.06
C VAL A 228 -21.37 19.60 7.85
N GLY A 229 -22.67 19.44 8.06
CA GLY A 229 -23.62 19.28 6.95
C GLY A 229 -23.46 20.40 5.91
N THR A 230 -24.22 20.34 4.83
CA THR A 230 -24.27 21.31 3.71
C THR A 230 -24.54 22.78 4.09
N TYR A 231 -24.43 23.15 5.37
CA TYR A 231 -24.95 24.33 6.05
C TYR A 231 -23.84 25.17 6.69
N GLY A 232 -22.72 25.36 6.00
CA GLY A 232 -21.61 26.25 6.38
C GLY A 232 -21.96 27.75 6.44
N LEU A 233 -23.16 28.10 6.92
CA LEU A 233 -23.43 29.42 7.46
C LEU A 233 -22.96 29.42 8.91
N GLN A 234 -21.76 29.99 9.12
CA GLN A 234 -21.23 30.32 10.43
C GLN A 234 -22.33 31.05 11.24
N LEU A 235 -22.74 30.51 12.39
CA LEU A 235 -23.75 31.13 13.26
C LEU A 235 -23.16 32.36 13.97
N GLY A 236 -22.64 33.35 13.23
CA GLY A 236 -21.89 34.49 13.76
C GLY A 236 -20.40 34.21 13.97
N ASN A 237 -19.60 35.27 14.08
CA ASN A 237 -18.13 35.22 14.01
C ASN A 237 -17.40 34.50 15.18
N ASN A 238 -18.09 33.88 16.16
CA ASN A 238 -17.46 33.43 17.43
C ASN A 238 -18.06 32.15 18.09
N THR A 239 -18.88 31.36 17.41
CA THR A 239 -19.78 30.35 18.04
C THR A 239 -19.51 28.90 17.65
N VAL A 240 -18.76 28.63 16.59
CA VAL A 240 -18.27 27.27 16.26
C VAL A 240 -16.88 27.11 16.89
N ARG A 241 -16.74 26.14 17.77
CA ARG A 241 -15.47 25.76 18.40
C ARG A 241 -15.15 24.33 18.00
N HIS A 242 -14.24 24.16 17.05
CA HIS A 242 -13.72 22.84 16.74
C HIS A 242 -13.24 22.18 18.03
N ILE A 243 -13.76 20.98 18.31
CA ILE A 243 -13.09 20.07 19.23
C ILE A 243 -11.94 19.52 18.40
N ASP A 244 -10.86 20.29 18.44
CA ASP A 244 -9.56 19.91 17.95
C ASP A 244 -9.27 18.46 18.39
N ASN A 245 -8.81 17.61 17.47
CA ASN A 245 -8.06 16.42 17.84
C ASN A 245 -6.69 16.91 18.36
N SER A 246 -6.75 17.66 19.47
CA SER A 246 -5.73 18.27 20.30
C SER A 246 -4.33 18.42 19.68
N ASP A 247 -3.90 19.66 19.45
CA ASP A 247 -2.50 20.07 19.41
C ASP A 247 -1.59 19.22 18.51
N LEU A 248 -1.91 19.14 17.22
CA LEU A 248 -1.00 18.54 16.24
C LEU A 248 0.23 19.43 16.09
N ASP A 249 1.32 19.06 16.77
CA ASP A 249 2.59 19.78 16.68
C ASP A 249 3.34 19.28 15.46
N TYR A 250 3.26 20.04 14.36
CA TYR A 250 3.94 19.70 13.11
C TYR A 250 5.46 19.56 13.25
N ALA A 251 6.08 20.20 14.26
CA ALA A 251 7.51 19.99 14.56
C ALA A 251 7.80 18.57 15.09
N ARG A 252 6.76 17.84 15.51
CA ARG A 252 6.81 16.48 16.04
C ARG A 252 6.27 15.44 15.07
N VAL A 253 5.86 15.83 13.86
CA VAL A 253 5.50 14.89 12.78
C VAL A 253 6.77 14.31 12.15
N ASN A 254 6.83 12.97 12.05
CA ASN A 254 7.92 12.29 11.36
C ASN A 254 7.56 12.10 9.88
N PHE A 255 7.98 13.05 9.04
CA PHE A 255 7.69 13.03 7.60
C PHE A 255 8.37 11.90 6.82
N ASP A 256 9.49 11.35 7.31
CA ASP A 256 10.13 10.15 6.75
C ASP A 256 9.26 8.91 6.99
N ALA A 257 8.80 8.72 8.22
CA ALA A 257 7.87 7.64 8.54
C ALA A 257 6.55 7.79 7.77
N LEU A 258 6.04 9.02 7.60
CA LEU A 258 4.87 9.29 6.77
C LEU A 258 5.10 8.90 5.30
N GLY A 259 6.24 9.26 4.71
CA GLY A 259 6.60 8.85 3.34
C GLY A 259 6.66 7.33 3.17
N LYS A 260 7.22 6.61 4.16
CA LYS A 260 7.25 5.14 4.21
C LYS A 260 5.84 4.55 4.28
N MET A 261 4.97 5.10 5.14
CA MET A 261 3.59 4.63 5.27
C MET A 261 2.79 4.83 3.96
N LEU A 262 2.98 5.95 3.27
CA LEU A 262 2.37 6.22 1.96
C LEU A 262 2.86 5.25 0.88
N ALA A 263 4.15 4.87 0.89
CA ALA A 263 4.68 3.87 -0.01
C ALA A 263 4.08 2.47 0.24
N VAL A 264 3.89 2.10 1.50
CA VAL A 264 3.20 0.84 1.89
C VAL A 264 1.74 0.86 1.44
N ARG A 265 1.03 1.98 1.61
CA ARG A 265 -0.35 2.14 1.13
C ARG A 265 -0.45 2.10 -0.41
N LEU A 266 0.53 2.62 -1.13
CA LEU A 266 0.62 2.51 -2.58
C LEU A 266 0.68 1.04 -3.03
N ARG A 267 1.53 0.24 -2.39
CA ARG A 267 1.62 -1.20 -2.67
C ARG A 267 0.29 -1.90 -2.40
N LEU A 268 -0.42 -1.55 -1.33
CA LEU A 268 -1.76 -2.08 -1.04
C LEU A 268 -2.79 -1.68 -2.12
N SER A 269 -2.81 -0.42 -2.55
CA SER A 269 -3.74 0.10 -3.57
C SER A 269 -3.52 -0.52 -4.97
N LYS A 270 -2.34 -1.10 -5.20
CA LYS A 270 -1.98 -1.86 -6.40
C LYS A 270 -2.19 -3.37 -6.27
N GLY A 271 -2.62 -3.86 -5.11
CA GLY A 271 -2.73 -5.29 -4.83
C GLY A 271 -1.37 -5.98 -4.62
N SER A 272 -0.26 -5.24 -4.53
CA SER A 272 1.10 -5.78 -4.40
C SER A 272 1.47 -6.21 -2.97
N ILE A 273 0.60 -6.00 -1.99
CA ILE A 273 0.68 -6.54 -0.62
C ILE A 273 -0.74 -6.78 -0.10
N SER A 274 -0.94 -7.81 0.73
CA SER A 274 -2.22 -8.08 1.37
C SER A 274 -2.57 -7.02 2.44
N ILE A 275 -3.84 -6.92 2.82
CA ILE A 275 -4.28 -6.01 3.89
C ILE A 275 -3.64 -6.35 5.24
N LEU A 276 -3.29 -7.62 5.47
CA LEU A 276 -2.61 -8.09 6.67
C LEU A 276 -1.15 -7.65 6.67
N GLU A 277 -0.46 -7.80 5.53
CA GLU A 277 0.92 -7.36 5.35
C GLU A 277 1.05 -5.84 5.44
N TYR A 278 0.11 -5.12 4.84
CA TYR A 278 -0.04 -3.68 5.01
C TYR A 278 -0.14 -3.30 6.49
N LYS A 279 -1.04 -3.92 7.27
CA LYS A 279 -1.18 -3.63 8.72
C LYS A 279 0.10 -3.94 9.49
N ARG A 280 0.81 -5.02 9.14
CA ARG A 280 2.09 -5.40 9.74
C ARG A 280 3.17 -4.36 9.46
N GLN A 281 3.33 -3.95 8.21
CA GLN A 281 4.32 -2.94 7.80
C GLN A 281 4.02 -1.55 8.39
N ILE A 282 2.75 -1.12 8.43
CA ILE A 282 2.35 0.14 9.07
C ILE A 282 2.64 0.10 10.58
N ASN A 283 2.39 -1.03 11.25
CA ASN A 283 2.75 -1.20 12.66
C ASN A 283 4.27 -1.19 12.89
N ASN A 284 5.05 -1.80 11.99
CA ASN A 284 6.51 -1.76 12.06
C ASN A 284 7.05 -0.34 11.91
N ILE A 285 6.54 0.43 10.93
CA ILE A 285 6.93 1.84 10.76
C ILE A 285 6.49 2.67 11.98
N LYS A 286 5.31 2.44 12.53
CA LYS A 286 4.85 3.09 13.77
C LYS A 286 5.80 2.82 14.95
N ASN A 287 6.31 1.59 15.07
CA ASN A 287 7.28 1.19 16.10
C ASN A 287 8.63 1.93 15.93
N THR A 288 9.05 2.25 14.70
CA THR A 288 10.28 3.04 14.46
C THR A 288 10.18 4.48 14.96
N ILE A 289 8.98 5.06 14.99
CA ILE A 289 8.75 6.39 15.59
C ILE A 289 8.85 6.30 17.12
N THR A 290 8.46 5.17 17.71
CA THR A 290 8.44 4.95 19.17
C THR A 290 9.83 4.70 19.76
N GLY A 291 10.78 4.22 18.95
CA GLY A 291 12.19 4.02 19.33
C GLY A 291 13.15 5.14 18.91
N GLY A 292 12.65 6.21 18.26
CA GLY A 292 13.45 7.32 17.76
C GLY A 292 13.77 8.39 18.81
N PRO A 293 14.66 9.35 18.50
CA PRO A 293 14.97 10.48 19.40
C PRO A 293 13.65 11.22 19.70
N GLY A 294 13.36 11.47 20.98
CA GLY A 294 12.04 11.91 21.50
C GLY A 294 11.46 13.25 20.99
N ARG A 295 11.95 13.76 19.85
CA ARG A 295 11.43 14.92 19.11
C ARG A 295 10.16 14.61 18.32
N TYR A 296 9.99 13.39 17.80
CA TYR A 296 8.82 13.01 16.99
C TYR A 296 7.78 12.22 17.77
N SER A 297 6.53 12.28 17.33
CA SER A 297 5.38 11.72 18.00
C SER A 297 4.62 10.79 17.08
N VAL A 298 4.37 9.58 17.58
CA VAL A 298 3.50 8.59 16.93
C VAL A 298 2.08 9.17 16.77
N ALA A 299 1.59 9.90 17.78
CA ALA A 299 0.25 10.46 17.76
C ALA A 299 0.10 11.48 16.63
N ASP A 300 1.05 12.43 16.51
CA ASP A 300 1.00 13.50 15.52
C ASP A 300 1.21 12.95 14.09
N THR A 301 2.15 12.01 13.92
CA THR A 301 2.43 11.38 12.61
C THR A 301 1.27 10.51 12.13
N MET A 302 0.68 9.70 13.04
CA MET A 302 -0.46 8.85 12.70
C MET A 302 -1.74 9.65 12.50
N ALA A 303 -1.89 10.81 13.12
CA ALA A 303 -3.02 11.70 12.88
C ALA A 303 -3.02 12.21 11.43
N VAL A 304 -1.85 12.59 10.90
CA VAL A 304 -1.69 12.96 9.49
C VAL A 304 -1.93 11.75 8.56
N TYR A 305 -1.37 10.59 8.88
CA TYR A 305 -1.52 9.38 8.07
C TYR A 305 -2.97 8.85 8.00
N ARG A 306 -3.69 8.80 9.12
CA ARG A 306 -5.08 8.31 9.18
C ARG A 306 -6.05 9.13 8.33
N GLY A 307 -5.83 10.44 8.23
CA GLY A 307 -6.61 11.31 7.33
C GLY A 307 -6.48 10.90 5.85
N TYR A 308 -5.39 10.22 5.48
CA TYR A 308 -5.18 9.65 4.14
C TYR A 308 -5.61 8.18 4.04
N GLU A 309 -5.39 7.35 5.07
CA GLU A 309 -5.77 5.92 5.06
C GLU A 309 -7.28 5.70 4.83
N GLN A 310 -8.12 6.64 5.27
CA GLN A 310 -9.58 6.55 5.14
C GLN A 310 -10.13 7.08 3.80
N VAL A 311 -9.24 7.41 2.85
CA VAL A 311 -9.63 7.78 1.49
C VAL A 311 -10.16 6.52 0.77
N GLY A 312 -11.40 6.60 0.26
CA GLY A 312 -12.05 5.54 -0.51
C GLY A 312 -12.92 4.55 0.29
N GLY A 313 -13.15 4.76 1.59
CA GLY A 313 -14.06 3.91 2.38
C GLY A 313 -15.54 4.05 1.99
N ASN A 314 -16.28 2.94 2.01
CA ASN A 314 -17.72 2.84 1.78
C ASN A 314 -18.47 3.83 2.71
N GLY A 315 -18.94 4.96 2.17
CA GLY A 315 -19.70 5.96 2.93
C GLY A 315 -19.24 7.42 2.87
N GLY A 316 -18.26 7.79 2.04
CA GLY A 316 -18.06 9.20 1.66
C GLY A 316 -17.40 10.12 2.69
N SER A 317 -16.42 9.64 3.46
CA SER A 317 -15.58 10.49 4.34
C SER A 317 -14.13 10.67 3.87
N GLY A 318 -13.77 10.19 2.67
CA GLY A 318 -12.44 10.37 2.10
C GLY A 318 -12.36 11.53 1.11
N LEU A 319 -11.64 12.61 1.46
CA LEU A 319 -11.04 13.67 0.61
C LEU A 319 -11.81 14.29 -0.60
N PHE A 320 -13.04 13.87 -0.91
CA PHE A 320 -13.83 14.39 -2.03
C PHE A 320 -14.51 15.74 -1.77
N ASN A 321 -14.14 16.47 -0.72
CA ASN A 321 -14.69 17.79 -0.47
C ASN A 321 -13.63 18.89 -0.32
N THR A 322 -12.55 18.83 -1.09
CA THR A 322 -11.60 19.95 -1.20
C THR A 322 -12.22 21.23 -1.76
N SER A 323 -13.45 21.20 -2.31
CA SER A 323 -14.25 22.41 -2.57
C SER A 323 -14.88 23.07 -1.35
N ARG A 324 -14.93 22.40 -0.18
CA ARG A 324 -15.55 22.96 1.05
C ARG A 324 -14.72 22.75 2.31
N HIS A 325 -13.58 22.09 2.24
CA HIS A 325 -12.67 21.89 3.38
C HIS A 325 -11.86 23.13 3.78
N ASN A 326 -12.05 24.30 3.16
CA ASN A 326 -11.32 25.52 3.52
C ASN A 326 -9.79 25.30 3.66
N LEU A 327 -9.21 24.34 2.94
CA LEU A 327 -7.76 24.25 2.76
C LEU A 327 -7.25 25.53 2.07
N ASP A 328 -8.11 26.17 1.27
CA ASP A 328 -7.89 27.50 0.71
C ASP A 328 -7.81 28.60 1.79
N ARG A 329 -8.49 28.44 2.94
CA ARG A 329 -8.36 29.31 4.14
C ARG A 329 -7.30 28.82 5.15
N LEU A 330 -6.85 27.57 5.06
CA LEU A 330 -5.60 27.08 5.66
C LEU A 330 -4.39 27.71 4.95
N LEU A 331 -4.55 28.11 3.67
CA LEU A 331 -3.57 28.80 2.83
C LEU A 331 -3.83 30.32 2.67
N CYS A 332 -4.98 30.82 3.13
CA CYS A 332 -5.30 32.25 3.19
C CYS A 332 -5.79 32.58 4.60
N ASP A 333 -4.86 32.90 5.50
CA ASP A 333 -5.13 33.27 6.89
C ASP A 333 -6.28 34.29 7.00
N ASP A 334 -7.10 34.12 8.04
CA ASP A 334 -7.94 35.17 8.61
C ASP A 334 -7.05 36.40 8.93
N PRO A 335 -7.29 37.57 8.33
CA PRO A 335 -6.48 38.77 8.57
C PRO A 335 -6.42 39.21 10.05
N SER A 336 -7.31 38.69 10.90
CA SER A 336 -7.37 38.98 12.33
C SER A 336 -6.58 38.00 13.22
N LYS A 337 -6.00 36.92 12.66
CA LYS A 337 -5.13 35.96 13.37
C LYS A 337 -3.98 35.45 12.49
N PRO A 338 -2.91 36.25 12.28
CA PRO A 338 -1.72 35.79 11.56
C PRO A 338 -0.93 34.81 12.43
N GLY A 339 -0.66 33.58 11.98
CA GLY A 339 0.17 32.69 12.80
C GLY A 339 0.48 31.27 12.36
N LEU A 340 -0.08 30.72 11.27
CA LEU A 340 0.21 29.34 10.85
C LEU A 340 1.12 29.26 9.62
N GLN A 341 0.92 30.12 8.62
CA GLN A 341 1.83 30.20 7.46
C GLN A 341 3.25 30.63 7.86
N TYR A 342 3.39 31.56 8.81
CA TYR A 342 4.69 32.05 9.29
C TYR A 342 5.45 31.03 10.16
N LYS A 343 4.74 30.20 10.93
CA LYS A 343 5.38 29.13 11.72
C LYS A 343 5.87 27.97 10.85
N MET A 344 5.17 27.66 9.76
CA MET A 344 5.62 26.64 8.80
C MET A 344 6.82 27.12 7.98
N THR A 345 6.90 28.37 7.53
CA THR A 345 8.12 28.87 6.86
C THR A 345 9.33 28.93 7.79
N GLU A 346 9.16 29.30 9.07
CA GLU A 346 10.24 29.23 10.07
C GLU A 346 10.67 27.79 10.41
N THR A 347 9.74 26.84 10.43
CA THR A 347 10.06 25.42 10.69
C THR A 347 10.66 24.73 9.45
N VAL A 348 10.21 25.08 8.24
CA VAL A 348 10.68 24.53 6.95
C VAL A 348 12.11 24.96 6.63
N ALA A 349 12.52 26.20 6.95
CA ALA A 349 13.92 26.61 6.80
C ALA A 349 14.89 25.78 7.67
N SER A 350 14.40 25.19 8.78
CA SER A 350 15.20 24.33 9.65
C SER A 350 15.20 22.84 9.27
N GLN A 351 14.43 22.45 8.23
CA GLN A 351 14.18 21.05 7.88
C GLN A 351 14.40 20.70 6.39
N GLU A 352 14.94 21.62 5.58
CA GLU A 352 15.25 21.40 4.14
C GLU A 352 16.10 20.15 3.85
N LEU A 353 16.83 19.63 4.85
CA LEU A 353 17.69 18.45 4.70
C LEU A 353 16.99 17.09 4.92
N SER A 354 15.73 17.07 5.41
CA SER A 354 15.08 15.81 5.86
C SER A 354 13.98 15.27 4.95
N VAL A 355 13.55 16.02 3.93
CA VAL A 355 12.63 15.54 2.89
C VAL A 355 13.01 16.24 1.59
N SER A 356 13.32 15.50 0.53
CA SER A 356 13.42 16.05 -0.82
C SER A 356 12.05 16.65 -1.20
N ASN A 357 11.91 17.96 -0.98
CA ASN A 357 10.74 18.80 -1.20
C ASN A 357 9.38 18.23 -0.72
N LEU A 358 8.87 18.76 0.40
CA LEU A 358 7.48 18.59 0.89
C LEU A 358 6.42 18.71 -0.24
N ARG A 359 6.75 19.49 -1.27
CA ARG A 359 6.02 19.71 -2.53
C ARG A 359 5.83 18.45 -3.39
N ASP A 360 6.80 17.54 -3.40
CA ASP A 360 6.70 16.26 -4.12
C ASP A 360 5.77 15.29 -3.40
N LEU A 361 5.76 15.33 -2.06
CA LEU A 361 4.82 14.58 -1.23
C LEU A 361 3.37 15.05 -1.49
N PHE A 362 3.14 16.36 -1.63
CA PHE A 362 1.83 16.90 -1.97
C PHE A 362 1.37 16.56 -3.40
N ASN A 363 2.28 16.62 -4.38
CA ASN A 363 1.97 16.19 -5.75
C ASN A 363 1.59 14.70 -5.80
N LEU A 364 2.26 13.86 -5.02
CA LEU A 364 1.95 12.42 -4.90
C LEU A 364 0.57 12.18 -4.28
N ILE A 365 0.23 12.88 -3.20
CA ILE A 365 -1.09 12.80 -2.55
C ILE A 365 -2.20 13.19 -3.53
N ASN A 366 -2.00 14.27 -4.30
CA ASN A 366 -2.97 14.70 -5.32
C ASN A 366 -3.10 13.67 -6.46
N ALA A 367 -2.00 13.03 -6.87
CA ALA A 367 -2.04 11.98 -7.89
C ALA A 367 -2.82 10.73 -7.45
N PHE A 368 -2.69 10.31 -6.19
CA PHE A 368 -3.46 9.17 -5.66
C PHE A 368 -4.96 9.42 -5.67
N GLN A 369 -5.40 10.64 -5.33
CA GLN A 369 -6.83 11.00 -5.36
C GLN A 369 -7.43 10.86 -6.76
N VAL A 370 -6.69 11.26 -7.80
CA VAL A 370 -7.13 11.13 -9.19
C VAL A 370 -7.30 9.66 -9.57
N ILE A 371 -6.33 8.82 -9.23
CA ILE A 371 -6.35 7.39 -9.57
C ILE A 371 -7.44 6.63 -8.80
N GLU A 372 -7.55 6.83 -7.50
CA GLU A 372 -8.55 6.14 -6.68
C GLU A 372 -9.97 6.52 -7.10
N ARG A 373 -10.20 7.80 -7.42
CA ARG A 373 -11.49 8.21 -8.00
C ARG A 373 -11.74 7.56 -9.35
N ALA A 374 -10.73 7.53 -10.22
CA ALA A 374 -10.88 6.97 -11.55
C ALA A 374 -11.17 5.45 -11.53
N LYS A 375 -10.61 4.73 -10.54
CA LYS A 375 -10.93 3.33 -10.27
C LYS A 375 -12.38 3.17 -9.80
N ILE A 376 -12.84 4.01 -8.86
CA ILE A 376 -14.24 4.02 -8.38
C ILE A 376 -15.23 4.34 -9.51
N ASP A 377 -14.90 5.32 -10.35
CA ASP A 377 -15.72 5.74 -11.50
C ASP A 377 -15.57 4.80 -12.71
N LYS A 378 -14.81 3.70 -12.60
CA LYS A 378 -14.52 2.71 -13.65
C LYS A 378 -13.96 3.33 -14.95
N ASN A 379 -13.21 4.42 -14.87
CA ASN A 379 -12.62 5.13 -16.01
C ASN A 379 -11.09 5.27 -15.94
N TYR A 380 -10.44 4.51 -15.05
CA TYR A 380 -8.99 4.46 -14.92
C TYR A 380 -8.30 3.93 -16.18
N THR A 381 -7.15 4.51 -16.53
CA THR A 381 -6.28 4.10 -17.64
C THR A 381 -4.83 4.12 -17.17
N THR A 382 -3.96 3.33 -17.80
CA THR A 382 -2.54 3.19 -17.42
C THR A 382 -1.60 4.15 -18.17
N ASP A 383 -2.14 5.00 -19.03
CA ASP A 383 -1.36 5.94 -19.85
C ASP A 383 -0.55 6.93 -19.01
N VAL A 384 0.53 7.48 -19.56
CA VAL A 384 1.46 8.35 -18.85
C VAL A 384 1.82 9.57 -19.70
N ILE A 385 1.66 10.78 -19.15
CA ILE A 385 2.11 12.03 -19.80
C ILE A 385 2.99 12.87 -18.86
N ASN A 386 4.07 13.47 -19.39
CA ASN A 386 5.10 14.14 -18.58
C ASN A 386 4.89 15.65 -18.36
N LYS A 387 3.74 16.20 -18.80
CA LYS A 387 3.40 17.62 -18.66
C LYS A 387 1.94 17.78 -18.21
N PRO A 388 1.65 18.75 -17.32
CA PRO A 388 0.29 19.01 -16.87
C PRO A 388 -0.58 19.58 -18.02
N PRO A 389 -1.86 19.20 -18.15
CA PRO A 389 -2.76 19.70 -19.19
C PRO A 389 -3.19 21.16 -18.92
N LEU A 390 -2.97 22.03 -19.92
CA LEU A 390 -2.93 23.49 -19.74
C LEU A 390 -4.26 24.29 -19.54
N PRO A 391 -5.46 23.69 -19.38
CA PRO A 391 -6.60 24.47 -18.87
C PRO A 391 -7.29 23.93 -17.58
N THR A 392 -7.01 22.71 -17.12
CA THR A 392 -7.76 22.08 -16.00
C THR A 392 -6.92 21.83 -14.75
N THR A 393 -5.62 22.18 -14.77
CA THR A 393 -4.76 22.16 -13.58
C THR A 393 -4.35 23.56 -13.18
N ILE A 394 -4.35 23.84 -11.88
CA ILE A 394 -3.81 25.08 -11.30
C ILE A 394 -2.46 24.73 -10.68
N SER A 395 -1.42 25.50 -10.99
CA SER A 395 -0.10 25.36 -10.37
C SER A 395 0.21 26.61 -9.55
N GLN A 396 0.38 26.46 -8.25
CA GLN A 396 0.69 27.57 -7.33
C GLN A 396 1.83 27.14 -6.42
N ASP A 397 2.94 27.89 -6.45
CA ASP A 397 4.19 27.51 -5.77
C ASP A 397 4.56 26.04 -6.07
N GLY A 398 4.42 25.66 -7.36
CA GLY A 398 3.69 24.45 -7.77
C GLY A 398 4.26 23.05 -7.53
N ILE A 399 3.68 22.17 -6.73
CA ILE A 399 2.27 21.93 -6.39
C ILE A 399 1.29 22.14 -7.55
N THR A 400 1.01 21.04 -8.24
CA THR A 400 -0.04 20.97 -9.26
C THR A 400 -1.33 20.45 -8.63
N TYR A 401 -2.40 21.21 -8.79
CA TYR A 401 -3.75 20.87 -8.35
C TYR A 401 -4.59 20.50 -9.58
N TYR A 402 -5.33 19.39 -9.50
CA TYR A 402 -6.24 18.93 -10.53
C TYR A 402 -7.64 19.51 -10.25
N ASN A 403 -8.16 20.37 -11.13
CA ASN A 403 -9.46 21.00 -10.92
C ASN A 403 -10.58 20.17 -11.57
N ASN A 404 -11.61 19.81 -10.79
CA ASN A 404 -12.85 19.18 -11.30
C ASN A 404 -14.11 20.02 -11.01
N LEU A 405 -13.99 21.28 -10.58
CA LEU A 405 -15.12 22.05 -10.05
C LEU A 405 -15.45 23.24 -10.94
N VAL A 406 -16.20 23.00 -12.02
CA VAL A 406 -17.00 24.08 -12.62
C VAL A 406 -18.32 24.13 -11.86
N VAL A 407 -18.50 25.19 -11.07
CA VAL A 407 -19.84 25.57 -10.59
C VAL A 407 -20.63 26.00 -11.82
N LEU A 408 -21.70 25.27 -12.15
CA LEU A 408 -22.61 25.71 -13.19
C LEU A 408 -23.31 26.99 -12.72
N PRO A 409 -23.76 27.87 -13.63
CA PRO A 409 -24.40 29.14 -13.26
C PRO A 409 -25.62 29.01 -12.33
N ASP A 410 -26.18 27.81 -12.18
CA ASP A 410 -27.30 27.47 -11.30
C ASP A 410 -26.89 27.04 -9.88
N GLY A 411 -25.58 27.00 -9.59
CA GLY A 411 -25.03 26.62 -8.29
C GLY A 411 -24.87 25.11 -8.08
N SER A 412 -25.10 24.28 -9.09
CA SER A 412 -24.77 22.85 -9.03
C SER A 412 -23.28 22.58 -9.30
N THR A 413 -22.73 21.57 -8.62
CA THR A 413 -21.41 20.99 -8.91
C THR A 413 -21.57 19.84 -9.89
N SER A 414 -20.70 19.76 -10.91
CA SER A 414 -20.75 18.69 -11.91
C SER A 414 -20.10 17.39 -11.42
N ASN A 415 -20.80 16.25 -11.56
CA ASN A 415 -20.32 14.89 -11.26
C ASN A 415 -19.51 14.27 -12.42
N ARG A 416 -18.53 14.98 -13.02
CA ARG A 416 -17.78 14.43 -14.15
C ARG A 416 -16.52 13.67 -13.71
N PRO A 417 -16.23 12.49 -14.30
CA PRO A 417 -14.97 11.76 -14.06
C PRO A 417 -13.74 12.59 -14.49
N TYR A 418 -12.57 12.34 -13.88
CA TYR A 418 -11.30 12.93 -14.32
C TYR A 418 -11.02 12.58 -15.79
N SER A 419 -10.40 13.51 -16.54
CA SER A 419 -10.04 13.24 -17.93
C SER A 419 -8.89 12.24 -18.03
N HIS A 420 -8.82 11.57 -19.18
CA HIS A 420 -7.71 10.67 -19.52
C HIS A 420 -6.33 11.33 -19.29
N ASP A 421 -6.13 12.57 -19.74
CA ASP A 421 -4.87 13.30 -19.56
C ASP A 421 -4.54 13.61 -18.08
N GLN A 422 -5.56 13.88 -17.25
CA GLN A 422 -5.35 14.09 -15.81
C GLN A 422 -4.95 12.78 -15.13
N ILE A 423 -5.60 11.67 -15.51
CA ILE A 423 -5.24 10.31 -15.05
C ILE A 423 -3.82 9.97 -15.51
N ALA A 424 -3.46 10.28 -16.75
CA ALA A 424 -2.14 10.00 -17.30
C ALA A 424 -1.01 10.86 -16.69
N TYR A 425 -1.29 12.11 -16.31
CA TYR A 425 -0.33 12.93 -15.58
C TYR A 425 -0.20 12.49 -14.11
N ALA A 426 -1.29 12.04 -13.48
CA ALA A 426 -1.23 11.44 -12.15
C ALA A 426 -0.41 10.14 -12.14
N ASN A 427 -0.57 9.29 -13.15
CA ASN A 427 0.28 8.11 -13.37
C ASN A 427 1.75 8.51 -13.53
N TYR A 428 2.06 9.59 -14.26
CA TYR A 428 3.43 10.11 -14.38
C TYR A 428 4.02 10.53 -13.04
N VAL A 429 3.28 11.28 -12.22
CA VAL A 429 3.75 11.73 -10.89
C VAL A 429 4.07 10.52 -10.00
N ILE A 430 3.21 9.50 -10.00
CA ILE A 430 3.45 8.25 -9.26
C ILE A 430 4.65 7.50 -9.82
N GLN A 431 4.79 7.40 -11.15
CA GLN A 431 5.93 6.74 -11.78
C GLN A 431 7.26 7.48 -11.51
N GLN A 432 7.26 8.81 -11.39
CA GLN A 432 8.45 9.57 -11.00
C GLN A 432 8.81 9.33 -9.53
N PHE A 433 7.81 9.27 -8.65
CA PHE A 433 8.02 8.91 -7.25
C PHE A 433 8.55 7.47 -7.11
N GLU A 434 8.01 6.53 -7.87
CA GLU A 434 8.47 5.14 -7.95
C GLU A 434 9.88 5.03 -8.52
N ARG A 435 10.22 5.79 -9.56
CA ARG A 435 11.59 5.84 -10.07
C ARG A 435 12.58 6.35 -9.04
N ARG A 436 12.18 7.30 -8.18
CA ARG A 436 13.00 7.79 -7.05
C ARG A 436 13.05 6.81 -5.88
N LEU A 437 12.01 6.02 -5.68
CA LEU A 437 11.95 4.94 -4.68
C LEU A 437 12.80 3.73 -5.12
N ALA A 438 12.73 3.37 -6.40
CA ALA A 438 13.43 2.26 -7.05
C ALA A 438 14.87 2.58 -7.45
N SER A 439 15.24 3.86 -7.63
CA SER A 439 16.62 4.30 -7.90
C SER A 439 17.56 4.09 -6.70
N GLY A 440 17.06 3.63 -5.55
CA GLY A 440 17.85 3.47 -4.35
C GLY A 440 18.22 4.79 -3.68
N GLU A 441 17.75 5.95 -4.15
CA GLU A 441 17.92 7.21 -3.40
C GLU A 441 17.20 7.18 -2.04
N PHE A 442 16.18 6.32 -1.90
CA PHE A 442 15.50 6.05 -0.63
C PHE A 442 16.38 5.28 0.39
N MET A 443 17.45 4.61 -0.07
CA MET A 443 18.52 4.06 0.79
C MET A 443 19.34 5.16 1.46
N LYS A 444 19.07 6.44 1.20
CA LYS A 444 19.65 7.54 1.99
C LYS A 444 19.38 7.35 3.48
N SER A 445 18.25 6.74 3.89
CA SER A 445 18.00 6.41 5.31
C SER A 445 18.82 5.23 5.87
N TYR A 446 19.27 4.31 5.02
CA TYR A 446 20.27 3.28 5.37
C TYR A 446 21.68 3.86 5.41
N VAL A 447 21.98 4.82 4.52
CA VAL A 447 23.16 5.69 4.57
C VAL A 447 23.12 6.61 5.80
N ASP A 448 21.94 7.03 6.27
CA ASP A 448 21.78 7.90 7.43
C ASP A 448 21.87 7.12 8.76
N MET A 449 21.52 5.82 8.77
CA MET A 449 21.82 4.91 9.90
C MET A 449 23.31 4.52 9.94
N GLN A 450 23.94 4.31 8.77
CA GLN A 450 25.39 4.17 8.65
C GLN A 450 26.12 5.49 9.02
N LYS A 451 25.57 6.67 8.71
CA LYS A 451 26.12 7.97 9.15
C LYS A 451 26.02 8.15 10.66
N ALA A 452 24.88 7.83 11.27
CA ALA A 452 24.69 7.95 12.72
C ALA A 452 25.61 7.00 13.53
N GLN A 453 25.98 5.84 13.00
CA GLN A 453 26.98 4.94 13.61
C GLN A 453 28.42 5.30 13.21
N ALA A 454 28.64 5.93 12.05
CA ALA A 454 29.95 6.39 11.59
C ALA A 454 30.39 7.74 12.19
N GLU A 455 29.47 8.60 12.66
CA GLU A 455 29.77 9.91 13.28
C GLU A 455 30.36 9.83 14.70
N GLN A 456 30.35 8.64 15.30
CA GLN A 456 30.99 8.41 16.60
C GLN A 456 32.45 7.93 16.51
N ASN A 457 32.87 7.32 15.38
CA ASN A 457 34.24 6.81 15.19
C ASN A 457 35.06 7.55 14.10
N ARG A 458 34.49 8.54 13.38
CA ARG A 458 35.16 9.33 12.32
C ARG A 458 35.72 10.68 12.77
N ARG A 459 35.76 10.96 14.08
CA ARG A 459 36.12 12.29 14.57
C ARG A 459 37.63 12.48 14.51
N ILE A 460 38.10 13.34 13.61
CA ILE A 460 39.48 13.83 13.58
C ILE A 460 39.44 15.31 13.37
N ASP A 461 40.03 16.06 14.31
CA ASP A 461 39.87 17.50 14.37
C ASP A 461 41.18 18.28 14.27
N PRO A 462 41.55 18.85 13.11
CA PRO A 462 42.62 19.82 13.08
C PRO A 462 42.23 21.18 13.68
N LEU A 463 43.23 21.90 14.18
CA LEU A 463 43.15 23.33 14.49
C LEU A 463 43.29 24.18 13.22
N VAL A 464 42.28 25.01 12.96
CA VAL A 464 42.12 25.87 11.79
C VAL A 464 42.18 27.34 12.20
N PHE A 465 42.99 28.13 11.51
CA PHE A 465 43.25 29.54 11.79
C PHE A 465 42.54 30.44 10.77
N ASP A 466 41.81 31.44 11.26
CA ASP A 466 41.19 32.49 10.44
C ASP A 466 42.23 33.54 10.00
N LEU A 467 42.97 33.24 8.93
CA LEU A 467 43.96 34.17 8.36
C LEU A 467 43.31 35.26 7.49
N GLY A 468 42.09 35.03 6.98
CA GLY A 468 41.32 36.00 6.19
C GLY A 468 40.71 37.13 7.03
N GLY A 469 40.35 36.84 8.28
CA GLY A 469 39.66 37.76 9.19
C GLY A 469 38.16 37.90 8.89
N ASP A 470 37.61 37.04 8.02
CA ASP A 470 36.20 36.96 7.64
C ASP A 470 35.45 35.81 8.34
N GLY A 471 36.10 35.15 9.31
CA GLY A 471 35.62 33.94 9.96
C GLY A 471 36.12 32.69 9.23
N ILE A 472 36.12 31.56 9.94
CA ILE A 472 36.63 30.29 9.37
C ILE A 472 35.61 29.71 8.40
N THR A 473 36.04 29.47 7.16
CA THR A 473 35.27 28.77 6.13
C THR A 473 35.83 27.37 5.85
N THR A 474 34.96 26.46 5.43
CA THR A 474 35.31 25.09 5.06
C THR A 474 34.64 24.72 3.72
N VAL A 475 35.15 23.68 3.08
CA VAL A 475 34.69 23.12 1.80
C VAL A 475 34.05 21.77 2.06
N SER A 476 32.92 21.49 1.40
CA SER A 476 32.20 20.22 1.57
C SER A 476 33.00 19.03 1.02
N LEU A 477 32.68 17.81 1.46
CA LEU A 477 33.31 16.57 0.97
C LEU A 477 33.08 16.35 -0.55
N GLU A 478 31.96 16.86 -1.06
CA GLU A 478 31.60 16.75 -2.48
C GLU A 478 32.43 17.68 -3.35
N GLU A 479 32.62 18.93 -2.90
CA GLU A 479 33.36 19.99 -3.60
C GLU A 479 34.88 19.90 -3.40
N SER A 480 35.33 19.26 -2.32
CA SER A 480 36.76 19.10 -2.02
C SER A 480 37.46 18.16 -3.01
N ASN A 481 38.68 18.55 -3.39
CA ASN A 481 39.63 17.71 -4.13
C ASN A 481 40.71 17.12 -3.21
N ALA A 482 40.67 17.42 -1.92
CA ALA A 482 41.71 17.03 -0.98
C ALA A 482 41.64 15.54 -0.63
N PHE A 483 42.80 14.88 -0.69
CA PHE A 483 43.03 13.55 -0.13
C PHE A 483 44.08 13.67 0.96
N PHE A 484 43.69 13.39 2.21
CA PHE A 484 44.61 13.49 3.34
C PHE A 484 44.38 12.34 4.32
N ASP A 485 45.45 11.80 4.88
CA ASP A 485 45.41 10.70 5.84
C ASP A 485 45.16 11.26 7.25
N LEU A 486 43.91 11.65 7.52
CA LEU A 486 43.56 12.26 8.79
C LEU A 486 43.76 11.27 9.95
N ASP A 487 43.42 9.99 9.82
CA ASP A 487 43.60 9.01 10.92
C ASP A 487 44.99 8.42 11.05
N ASN A 488 45.89 8.80 10.14
CA ASN A 488 47.28 8.37 10.12
C ASN A 488 47.39 6.84 10.00
N ASN A 489 46.57 6.24 9.12
CA ASN A 489 46.54 4.80 8.84
C ASN A 489 47.37 4.38 7.61
N GLY A 490 47.95 5.35 6.88
CA GLY A 490 48.72 5.17 5.65
C GLY A 490 47.92 5.31 4.35
N PHE A 491 46.62 5.63 4.44
CA PHE A 491 45.72 5.80 3.30
C PHE A 491 45.09 7.19 3.35
N ALA A 492 45.41 8.01 2.35
CA ALA A 492 44.85 9.35 2.25
C ALA A 492 43.41 9.28 1.75
N GLU A 493 42.45 9.74 2.55
CA GLU A 493 41.02 9.62 2.24
C GLU A 493 40.49 10.90 1.63
N LYS A 494 39.49 10.79 0.74
CA LYS A 494 38.80 11.98 0.28
C LYS A 494 38.16 12.67 1.49
N THR A 495 38.54 13.92 1.72
CA THR A 495 38.21 14.65 2.94
C THR A 495 37.61 16.01 2.57
N SER A 496 36.58 16.43 3.30
CA SER A 496 36.18 17.85 3.33
C SER A 496 37.34 18.68 3.87
N TRP A 497 37.44 19.94 3.48
CA TRP A 497 38.67 20.68 3.69
C TRP A 497 38.44 22.08 4.24
N VAL A 498 39.53 22.74 4.62
CA VAL A 498 39.49 24.15 5.02
C VAL A 498 39.45 25.04 3.78
N GLY A 499 38.89 26.25 3.88
CA GLY A 499 38.95 27.20 2.78
C GLY A 499 40.39 27.64 2.47
N ALA A 500 40.62 28.12 1.25
CA ALA A 500 41.96 28.51 0.78
C ALA A 500 42.53 29.76 1.50
N LYS A 501 41.72 30.49 2.28
CA LYS A 501 42.17 31.66 3.06
C LYS A 501 42.51 31.30 4.50
N GLU A 502 42.18 30.10 4.93
CA GLU A 502 42.37 29.59 6.27
C GLU A 502 43.76 28.95 6.36
N GLY A 503 44.13 28.46 7.55
CA GLY A 503 45.37 27.72 7.71
C GLY A 503 45.29 26.64 8.77
N LEU A 504 45.81 25.45 8.47
CA LEU A 504 45.92 24.34 9.41
C LEU A 504 47.19 24.47 10.24
N LEU A 505 47.10 24.23 11.55
CA LEU A 505 48.31 24.21 12.40
C LEU A 505 49.01 22.87 12.27
N ALA A 506 50.26 22.91 11.82
CA ALA A 506 51.07 21.74 11.50
C ALA A 506 52.43 21.75 12.20
N TYR A 507 52.96 20.56 12.46
CA TYR A 507 54.30 20.31 12.94
C TYR A 507 54.79 18.95 12.41
N ASP A 508 55.79 19.00 11.53
CA ASP A 508 56.51 17.83 11.03
C ASP A 508 57.20 17.13 12.21
N LYS A 509 56.55 16.08 12.72
CA LYS A 509 57.00 15.34 13.90
C LYS A 509 58.00 14.24 13.55
N ASN A 510 57.90 13.70 12.35
CA ASN A 510 58.71 12.56 11.92
C ASN A 510 60.05 13.02 11.29
N GLY A 511 60.18 14.30 10.96
CA GLY A 511 61.37 14.95 10.42
C GLY A 511 61.62 14.65 8.94
N ASP A 512 60.62 14.21 8.18
CA ASP A 512 60.74 13.87 6.76
C ASP A 512 60.55 15.08 5.83
N GLY A 513 60.18 16.23 6.38
CA GLY A 513 59.98 17.49 5.66
C GLY A 513 58.64 17.58 4.92
N MET A 514 57.72 16.64 5.14
CA MET A 514 56.38 16.61 4.58
C MET A 514 55.34 16.73 5.69
N ILE A 515 54.13 17.20 5.35
CA ILE A 515 52.96 17.13 6.22
C ILE A 515 51.96 16.25 5.48
N ASN A 516 51.87 14.98 5.89
CA ASN A 516 51.12 13.95 5.15
C ASN A 516 50.26 13.05 6.05
N GLY A 517 50.35 13.19 7.37
CA GLY A 517 49.52 12.46 8.33
C GLY A 517 48.82 13.38 9.34
N GLY A 518 47.65 13.00 9.81
CA GLY A 518 46.89 13.77 10.80
C GLY A 518 47.57 13.90 12.17
N ASN A 519 48.56 13.05 12.47
CA ASN A 519 49.40 13.19 13.68
C ASN A 519 50.37 14.39 13.62
N GLU A 520 50.59 14.95 12.43
CA GLU A 520 51.39 16.15 12.15
C GLU A 520 50.54 17.42 12.14
N LEU A 521 49.21 17.27 12.07
CA LEU A 521 48.26 18.34 12.37
C LEU A 521 47.96 18.35 13.87
N PHE A 522 47.70 19.54 14.43
CA PHE A 522 47.27 19.65 15.82
C PHE A 522 45.78 19.34 15.95
N GLY A 523 45.46 18.27 16.69
CA GLY A 523 44.14 17.69 16.82
C GLY A 523 44.11 16.47 17.74
N ASP A 524 43.03 15.70 17.70
CA ASP A 524 42.90 14.45 18.46
C ASP A 524 43.83 13.31 17.99
N ARG A 525 44.42 13.41 16.79
CA ARG A 525 45.46 12.48 16.29
C ARG A 525 46.87 12.86 16.73
N THR A 526 47.02 14.01 17.37
CA THR A 526 48.32 14.43 17.89
C THR A 526 48.73 13.55 19.08
N LEU A 527 49.86 12.85 18.96
CA LEU A 527 50.47 12.16 20.11
C LEU A 527 50.96 13.17 21.15
N MET A 528 50.62 12.91 22.42
CA MET A 528 51.11 13.61 23.61
C MET A 528 52.62 13.33 23.83
N LYS A 529 53.27 14.08 24.72
CA LYS A 529 54.72 14.00 25.03
C LYS A 529 55.18 12.60 25.49
N ASP A 530 54.26 11.75 25.94
CA ASP A 530 54.56 10.35 26.28
C ASP A 530 54.78 9.44 25.05
N GLY A 531 54.46 9.93 23.85
CA GLY A 531 54.60 9.24 22.57
C GLY A 531 53.64 8.06 22.39
N LYS A 532 52.61 7.93 23.24
CA LYS A 532 51.69 6.77 23.25
C LYS A 532 50.23 7.17 23.32
N THR A 533 49.92 8.27 23.99
CA THR A 533 48.55 8.71 24.22
C THR A 533 48.16 9.73 23.16
N LEU A 534 47.00 9.54 22.53
CA LEU A 534 46.40 10.54 21.64
C LEU A 534 45.80 11.69 22.45
N ALA A 535 45.92 12.91 21.96
CA ALA A 535 45.37 14.09 22.61
C ALA A 535 43.84 14.07 22.63
N SER A 536 43.23 14.69 23.63
CA SER A 536 41.78 14.86 23.71
C SER A 536 41.25 16.05 22.91
N SER A 537 42.15 16.93 22.47
CA SER A 537 41.93 18.05 21.54
C SER A 537 43.27 18.61 21.06
N GLY A 538 43.27 19.31 19.93
CA GLY A 538 44.44 20.05 19.44
C GLY A 538 44.91 21.13 20.42
N PHE A 539 43.99 21.78 21.15
CA PHE A 539 44.35 22.73 22.22
C PHE A 539 45.03 22.04 23.41
N ALA A 540 44.57 20.84 23.79
CA ALA A 540 45.21 20.05 24.85
C ALA A 540 46.61 19.58 24.42
N ALA A 541 46.77 19.22 23.15
CA ALA A 541 48.07 18.89 22.59
C ALA A 541 49.03 20.09 22.61
N LEU A 542 48.57 21.29 22.24
CA LEU A 542 49.37 22.51 22.30
C LEU A 542 49.76 22.88 23.74
N ALA A 543 48.86 22.70 24.70
CA ALA A 543 49.10 23.08 26.09
C ALA A 543 50.26 22.31 26.74
N GLU A 544 50.65 21.15 26.20
CA GLU A 544 51.85 20.46 26.68
C GLU A 544 53.14 21.22 26.36
N TYR A 545 53.12 22.10 25.36
CA TYR A 545 54.27 22.85 24.89
C TYR A 545 54.34 24.30 25.40
N ASP A 546 53.47 24.68 26.34
CA ASP A 546 53.57 25.92 27.11
C ASP A 546 54.63 25.76 28.21
N ASP A 547 55.86 26.14 27.88
CA ASP A 547 57.05 25.93 28.71
C ASP A 547 57.02 26.85 29.94
N ASN A 548 56.47 28.06 29.80
CA ASN A 548 56.43 29.08 30.84
C ASN A 548 55.12 29.08 31.67
N LYS A 549 54.10 28.34 31.22
CA LYS A 549 52.77 28.16 31.82
C LYS A 549 51.93 29.43 31.88
N ASP A 550 52.06 30.32 30.92
CA ASP A 550 51.30 31.57 30.85
C ASP A 550 49.94 31.44 30.13
N GLY A 551 49.63 30.26 29.60
CA GLY A 551 48.37 29.95 28.93
C GLY A 551 48.37 30.33 27.45
N LYS A 552 49.54 30.60 26.86
CA LYS A 552 49.72 30.90 25.44
C LYS A 552 50.93 30.13 24.90
N ILE A 553 50.97 29.98 23.58
CA ILE A 553 52.17 29.58 22.85
C ILE A 553 52.72 30.83 22.17
N ASP A 554 53.89 31.30 22.58
CA ASP A 554 54.56 32.47 22.04
C ASP A 554 56.10 32.29 21.96
N SER A 555 56.83 33.37 21.66
CA SER A 555 58.30 33.32 21.52
C SER A 555 59.07 32.86 22.77
N ASN A 556 58.42 32.74 23.94
CA ASN A 556 58.99 32.19 25.16
C ASN A 556 58.94 30.64 25.19
N ASP A 557 58.21 30.01 24.27
CA ASP A 557 58.07 28.56 24.16
C ASP A 557 58.89 27.98 23.00
N VAL A 558 59.57 26.86 23.23
CA VAL A 558 60.45 26.26 22.21
C VAL A 558 59.68 25.82 20.96
N ILE A 559 58.45 25.35 21.13
CA ILE A 559 57.62 24.85 20.03
C ILE A 559 57.25 25.95 19.03
N TYR A 560 57.17 27.21 19.47
CA TYR A 560 56.69 28.32 18.65
C TYR A 560 57.52 28.52 17.36
N ALA A 561 58.84 28.29 17.43
CA ALA A 561 59.72 28.36 16.26
C ALA A 561 59.57 27.18 15.29
N LEU A 562 59.00 26.07 15.76
CA LEU A 562 58.83 24.82 15.01
C LEU A 562 57.46 24.70 14.35
N LEU A 563 56.43 25.32 14.93
CA LEU A 563 55.09 25.33 14.37
C LEU A 563 55.06 25.98 12.97
N ARG A 564 54.19 25.44 12.12
CA ARG A 564 53.87 25.97 10.80
C ARG A 564 52.37 26.14 10.68
N ILE A 565 51.97 27.12 9.87
CA ILE A 565 50.60 27.21 9.36
C ILE A 565 50.64 26.76 7.91
N TRP A 566 49.86 25.72 7.60
CA TRP A 566 49.65 25.22 6.27
C TRP A 566 48.41 25.90 5.66
N GLN A 567 48.64 26.80 4.70
CA GLN A 567 47.57 27.39 3.89
C GLN A 567 47.59 26.71 2.52
N ASP A 568 46.79 25.65 2.40
CA ASP A 568 46.56 24.91 1.16
C ASP A 568 45.75 25.77 0.19
N SER A 569 46.42 26.30 -0.85
CA SER A 569 45.84 27.31 -1.72
C SER A 569 45.10 26.72 -2.92
N ASP A 570 45.45 25.50 -3.33
CA ASP A 570 44.78 24.78 -4.43
C ASP A 570 43.81 23.69 -3.93
N GLY A 571 43.84 23.38 -2.63
CA GLY A 571 42.88 22.50 -1.96
C GLY A 571 43.06 21.03 -2.32
N ASP A 572 44.29 20.62 -2.68
CA ASP A 572 44.60 19.24 -3.06
C ASP A 572 44.98 18.34 -1.87
N GLY A 573 45.16 18.92 -0.67
CA GLY A 573 45.56 18.20 0.54
C GLY A 573 47.04 17.80 0.55
N ILE A 574 47.89 18.39 -0.29
CA ILE A 574 49.33 18.12 -0.35
C ILE A 574 50.10 19.37 0.01
N ALA A 575 50.86 19.33 1.11
CA ALA A 575 51.63 20.49 1.56
C ALA A 575 52.77 20.84 0.59
N SER A 576 52.54 21.82 -0.28
CA SER A 576 53.47 22.25 -1.33
C SER A 576 54.45 23.34 -0.86
N ALA A 577 55.56 23.48 -1.58
CA ALA A 577 56.58 24.49 -1.28
C ALA A 577 56.02 25.91 -1.40
N GLY A 578 55.89 26.62 -0.28
CA GLY A 578 55.32 27.97 -0.19
C GLY A 578 53.99 28.05 0.57
N GLU A 579 53.33 26.91 0.80
CA GLU A 579 52.07 26.82 1.55
C GLU A 579 52.27 26.67 3.05
N LEU A 580 53.42 26.11 3.46
CA LEU A 580 53.87 26.03 4.84
C LEU A 580 54.63 27.30 5.24
N ARG A 581 54.08 28.07 6.18
CA ARG A 581 54.67 29.33 6.66
C ARG A 581 54.90 29.31 8.16
N GLN A 582 55.94 30.01 8.62
CA GLN A 582 56.18 30.17 10.07
C GLN A 582 55.13 31.13 10.67
N LEU A 583 54.84 30.97 11.96
CA LEU A 583 53.91 31.86 12.67
C LEU A 583 54.35 33.33 12.57
N VAL A 584 55.65 33.59 12.73
CA VAL A 584 56.23 34.93 12.65
C VAL A 584 56.11 35.56 11.26
N ASP A 585 56.20 34.77 10.18
CA ASP A 585 56.05 35.26 8.81
C ASP A 585 54.60 35.68 8.50
N LEU A 586 53.64 35.16 9.27
CA LEU A 586 52.23 35.52 9.23
C LEU A 586 51.87 36.63 10.22
N GLY A 587 52.85 37.15 10.98
CA GLY A 587 52.63 38.14 12.03
C GLY A 587 51.83 37.60 13.23
N ILE A 588 51.76 36.27 13.42
CA ILE A 588 51.12 35.64 14.57
C ILE A 588 52.11 35.70 15.74
N VAL A 589 51.77 36.41 16.81
CA VAL A 589 52.65 36.61 17.98
C VAL A 589 52.36 35.62 19.11
N SER A 590 51.10 35.19 19.26
CA SER A 590 50.74 34.18 20.26
C SER A 590 49.48 33.41 19.87
N ILE A 591 49.41 32.13 20.26
CA ILE A 591 48.21 31.28 20.18
C ILE A 591 47.68 31.09 21.61
N GLY A 592 46.41 31.43 21.85
CA GLY A 592 45.79 31.21 23.16
C GLY A 592 45.38 29.76 23.38
N LEU A 593 45.64 29.22 24.57
CA LEU A 593 45.28 27.84 24.93
C LEU A 593 43.89 27.70 25.53
N SER A 594 43.23 28.83 25.83
CA SER A 594 41.84 28.84 26.28
C SER A 594 40.89 28.69 25.10
N TYR A 595 39.89 27.81 25.24
CA TYR A 595 38.88 27.55 24.23
C TYR A 595 37.46 27.48 24.83
N SER A 596 36.46 27.61 23.98
CA SER A 596 35.05 27.34 24.27
C SER A 596 34.53 26.23 23.37
N ASN A 597 33.70 25.32 23.89
CA ASN A 597 33.05 24.30 23.06
C ASN A 597 31.88 24.93 22.30
N THR A 598 31.76 24.64 20.99
CA THR A 598 30.71 25.17 20.12
C THR A 598 29.75 24.08 19.67
N GLY A 599 30.28 23.02 19.03
CA GLY A 599 29.47 21.90 18.49
C GLY A 599 28.58 22.31 17.31
N VAL A 600 28.97 23.36 16.58
CA VAL A 600 28.18 23.97 15.50
C VAL A 600 28.55 23.33 14.17
N THR A 601 27.56 22.83 13.44
CA THR A 601 27.72 22.38 12.05
C THR A 601 27.67 23.58 11.10
N ASP A 602 28.64 23.68 10.19
CA ASP A 602 28.69 24.73 9.17
C ASP A 602 27.95 24.34 7.87
N GLY A 603 27.92 25.26 6.91
CA GLY A 603 27.23 25.06 5.63
C GLY A 603 27.82 23.97 4.73
N ALA A 604 29.04 23.50 5.03
CA ALA A 604 29.72 22.41 4.34
C ALA A 604 29.57 21.05 5.08
N ASN A 605 28.68 21.02 6.09
CA ASN A 605 28.41 19.88 6.97
C ASN A 605 29.58 19.48 7.88
N ASN A 606 30.57 20.35 8.09
CA ASN A 606 31.68 20.12 9.03
C ASN A 606 31.29 20.65 10.42
N ILE A 607 31.84 20.06 11.49
CA ILE A 607 31.45 20.43 12.86
C ILE A 607 32.61 21.16 13.55
N GLN A 608 32.42 22.45 13.85
CA GLN A 608 33.31 23.13 14.78
C GLN A 608 33.02 22.64 16.19
N VAL A 609 33.98 21.96 16.82
CA VAL A 609 33.82 21.40 18.17
C VAL A 609 34.20 22.43 19.21
N ARG A 610 35.27 23.20 18.94
CA ARG A 610 35.83 24.19 19.87
C ARG A 610 36.29 25.44 19.12
N THR A 611 36.35 26.56 19.81
CA THR A 611 36.92 27.81 19.31
C THR A 611 37.79 28.49 20.36
N GLY A 612 38.95 28.99 19.92
CA GLY A 612 39.92 29.76 20.68
C GLY A 612 40.36 30.99 19.90
N THR A 613 41.48 31.59 20.28
CA THR A 613 41.98 32.81 19.61
C THR A 613 43.50 32.82 19.45
N PHE A 614 43.98 33.55 18.44
CA PHE A 614 45.38 33.93 18.29
C PHE A 614 45.52 35.45 18.20
N THR A 615 46.72 35.97 18.44
CA THR A 615 47.03 37.41 18.46
C THR A 615 48.05 37.75 17.38
N LEU A 616 47.81 38.83 16.64
CA LEU A 616 48.69 39.34 15.59
C LEU A 616 49.63 40.46 16.11
N GLU A 617 50.66 40.82 15.34
CA GLU A 617 51.61 41.90 15.67
C GLU A 617 50.97 43.27 15.87
N ASP A 618 49.83 43.53 15.22
CA ASP A 618 49.06 44.77 15.38
C ASP A 618 48.22 44.80 16.67
N GLY A 619 48.27 43.72 17.46
CA GLY A 619 47.51 43.53 18.70
C GLY A 619 46.07 43.07 18.50
N SER A 620 45.61 42.88 17.26
CA SER A 620 44.29 42.31 16.98
C SER A 620 44.26 40.82 17.29
N SER A 621 43.07 40.32 17.64
CA SER A 621 42.84 38.90 17.92
C SER A 621 41.84 38.30 16.95
N ARG A 622 42.11 37.08 16.49
CA ARG A 622 41.33 36.33 15.50
C ARG A 622 41.04 34.92 15.97
N ALA A 623 40.09 34.26 15.32
CA ALA A 623 39.59 32.96 15.73
C ALA A 623 40.54 31.81 15.34
N VAL A 624 40.63 30.82 16.23
CA VAL A 624 41.07 29.46 15.92
C VAL A 624 39.87 28.54 16.15
N GLY A 625 39.60 27.63 15.23
CA GLY A 625 38.53 26.65 15.34
C GLY A 625 39.09 25.24 15.29
N GLU A 626 38.52 24.34 16.08
CA GLU A 626 38.81 22.91 16.00
C GLU A 626 37.65 22.23 15.27
N TYR A 627 37.91 21.64 14.11
CA TYR A 627 36.88 21.20 13.17
C TYR A 627 36.92 19.71 12.92
N LEU A 628 35.80 19.01 13.10
CA LEU A 628 35.62 17.67 12.56
C LEU A 628 35.33 17.76 11.07
N LEU A 629 36.32 17.37 10.28
CA LEU A 629 36.21 17.29 8.83
C LEU A 629 35.60 15.93 8.44
N ASN A 630 34.61 15.95 7.56
CA ASN A 630 34.01 14.75 6.98
C ASN A 630 35.00 14.05 6.04
N ARG A 631 34.98 12.72 6.05
CA ARG A 631 35.82 11.90 5.16
C ARG A 631 35.08 10.71 4.59
N ASN A 632 35.48 10.28 3.40
CA ASN A 632 35.01 9.06 2.76
C ASN A 632 36.09 7.97 2.81
N PRO A 633 36.06 7.07 3.81
CA PRO A 633 37.11 6.08 3.99
C PRO A 633 37.19 5.07 2.83
N VAL A 634 36.08 4.82 2.13
CA VAL A 634 36.08 3.91 0.96
C VAL A 634 36.87 4.51 -0.20
N TYR A 635 36.84 5.83 -0.34
CA TYR A 635 37.52 6.53 -1.42
C TYR A 635 38.85 7.09 -0.93
N SER A 636 39.84 6.21 -0.91
CA SER A 636 41.18 6.45 -0.39
C SER A 636 42.25 6.16 -1.43
N VAL A 637 43.43 6.72 -1.20
CA VAL A 637 44.63 6.51 -2.00
C VAL A 637 45.73 6.01 -1.06
N ASP A 638 46.30 4.86 -1.39
CA ASP A 638 47.51 4.35 -0.73
C ASP A 638 48.69 5.30 -1.03
N SER A 639 49.09 6.09 -0.03
CA SER A 639 50.15 7.10 -0.14
C SER A 639 51.55 6.51 0.01
N SER A 640 51.67 5.19 0.22
CA SER A 640 52.98 4.56 0.39
C SER A 640 53.84 4.66 -0.88
N PRO A 641 55.14 5.03 -0.75
CA PRO A 641 56.06 5.23 -1.87
C PRO A 641 56.65 3.89 -2.34
N ILE A 642 55.79 3.02 -2.88
CA ILE A 642 56.18 1.68 -3.36
C ILE A 642 56.32 1.69 -4.87
N GLU A 643 57.54 1.43 -5.34
CA GLU A 643 57.86 1.28 -6.76
C GLU A 643 57.42 -0.10 -7.26
N ILE A 644 56.67 -0.14 -8.37
CA ILE A 644 56.22 -1.39 -9.00
C ILE A 644 57.29 -1.86 -9.99
N SER A 645 57.77 -3.09 -9.85
CA SER A 645 58.75 -3.67 -10.77
C SER A 645 58.13 -4.06 -12.11
N ASP A 646 58.93 -4.07 -13.18
CA ASP A 646 58.49 -4.41 -14.54
C ASP A 646 57.80 -5.78 -14.64
N ASP A 647 58.24 -6.76 -13.84
CA ASP A 647 57.65 -8.10 -13.83
C ASP A 647 56.29 -8.16 -13.13
N VAL A 648 56.07 -7.34 -12.10
CA VAL A 648 54.75 -7.22 -11.45
C VAL A 648 53.80 -6.39 -12.32
N ALA A 649 54.30 -5.40 -13.06
CA ALA A 649 53.51 -4.60 -13.99
C ALA A 649 52.86 -5.41 -15.13
N LEU A 650 53.36 -6.62 -15.42
CA LEU A 650 52.79 -7.54 -16.40
C LEU A 650 51.66 -8.42 -15.85
N LEU A 651 51.49 -8.50 -14.53
CA LEU A 651 50.41 -9.24 -13.89
C LEU A 651 49.11 -8.42 -13.89
N PRO A 652 47.93 -9.07 -13.83
CA PRO A 652 46.65 -8.39 -13.60
C PRO A 652 46.72 -7.48 -12.37
N ASN A 653 46.12 -6.29 -12.46
CA ASN A 653 46.03 -5.35 -11.35
C ASN A 653 44.58 -4.99 -11.06
N VAL A 654 44.28 -4.78 -9.78
CA VAL A 654 43.02 -4.21 -9.33
C VAL A 654 43.34 -3.08 -8.37
N GLN A 655 42.68 -1.94 -8.52
CA GLN A 655 42.83 -0.84 -7.55
C GLN A 655 42.18 -1.24 -6.23
N GLY A 656 42.88 -0.96 -5.14
CA GLY A 656 42.34 -1.15 -3.79
C GLY A 656 41.38 -0.02 -3.41
N ALA A 657 40.75 -0.17 -2.26
CA ALA A 657 39.87 0.81 -1.65
C ALA A 657 39.96 0.68 -0.12
N GLY A 658 39.52 1.70 0.62
CA GLY A 658 39.61 1.66 2.07
C GLY A 658 41.06 1.62 2.54
N ASN A 659 41.39 0.62 3.35
CA ASN A 659 42.71 0.42 3.92
C ASN A 659 43.45 -0.72 3.19
N VAL A 660 43.19 -0.87 1.88
CA VAL A 660 43.82 -1.86 1.00
C VAL A 660 44.42 -1.14 -0.19
N GLY A 661 45.73 -1.31 -0.41
CA GLY A 661 46.43 -0.76 -1.58
C GLY A 661 46.09 -1.51 -2.87
N SER A 662 46.59 -1.06 -4.02
CA SER A 662 46.41 -1.83 -5.26
C SER A 662 47.03 -3.22 -5.16
N LEU A 663 46.52 -4.18 -5.94
CA LEU A 663 47.03 -5.56 -5.93
C LEU A 663 48.53 -5.61 -6.24
N HIS A 664 49.00 -4.78 -7.17
CA HIS A 664 50.43 -4.64 -7.45
C HIS A 664 51.23 -4.14 -6.24
N LYS A 665 50.76 -3.10 -5.53
CA LYS A 665 51.42 -2.62 -4.31
C LYS A 665 51.45 -3.70 -3.22
N ALA A 666 50.34 -4.42 -3.04
CA ALA A 666 50.27 -5.52 -2.08
C ALA A 666 51.22 -6.67 -2.42
N ILE A 667 51.37 -7.02 -3.69
CA ILE A 667 52.37 -8.00 -4.15
C ILE A 667 53.78 -7.54 -3.82
N MET A 668 54.08 -6.25 -4.02
CA MET A 668 55.40 -5.68 -3.68
C MET A 668 55.64 -5.64 -2.15
N GLN A 669 54.59 -5.50 -1.35
CA GLN A 669 54.67 -5.51 0.11
C GLN A 669 54.78 -6.93 0.70
N ASP A 670 54.20 -7.94 0.04
CA ASP A 670 54.27 -9.33 0.45
C ASP A 670 55.67 -9.92 0.25
N LYS A 671 56.48 -9.87 1.32
CA LYS A 671 57.84 -10.42 1.34
C LYS A 671 57.88 -11.95 1.18
N SER A 672 56.77 -12.65 1.37
CA SER A 672 56.71 -14.11 1.23
C SER A 672 56.61 -14.55 -0.24
N GLY A 673 56.09 -13.67 -1.11
CA GLY A 673 55.80 -13.95 -2.52
C GLY A 673 54.56 -14.84 -2.73
N TYR A 674 53.77 -15.09 -1.68
CA TYR A 674 52.59 -15.92 -1.73
C TYR A 674 51.47 -15.28 -2.56
N LEU A 675 51.23 -13.97 -2.40
CA LEU A 675 50.21 -13.24 -3.16
C LEU A 675 50.49 -13.30 -4.66
N ARG A 676 51.76 -13.11 -5.04
CA ARG A 676 52.21 -13.26 -6.43
C ARG A 676 51.91 -14.66 -6.95
N GLY A 677 52.24 -15.68 -6.16
CA GLY A 677 51.98 -17.07 -6.51
C GLY A 677 50.50 -17.39 -6.72
N LEU A 678 49.59 -16.78 -5.95
CA LEU A 678 48.15 -16.93 -6.14
C LEU A 678 47.67 -16.30 -7.45
N VAL A 679 48.16 -15.09 -7.78
CA VAL A 679 47.81 -14.41 -9.04
C VAL A 679 48.35 -15.18 -10.25
N GLU A 680 49.57 -15.71 -10.18
CA GLU A 680 50.14 -16.55 -11.25
C GLU A 680 49.35 -17.87 -11.43
N GLN A 681 48.88 -18.48 -10.33
CA GLN A 681 48.00 -19.66 -10.39
C GLN A 681 46.65 -19.34 -11.01
N PHE A 682 46.05 -18.19 -10.66
CA PHE A 682 44.79 -17.73 -11.23
C PHE A 682 44.87 -17.58 -12.76
N ILE A 683 45.98 -17.04 -13.27
CA ILE A 683 46.20 -16.89 -14.73
C ILE A 683 46.31 -18.26 -15.42
N ALA A 684 46.96 -19.24 -14.78
CA ALA A 684 47.20 -20.55 -15.37
C ALA A 684 46.01 -21.53 -15.23
N GLU A 685 45.12 -21.31 -14.27
CA GLU A 685 43.96 -22.16 -14.00
C GLU A 685 42.92 -22.05 -15.11
N LYS A 686 42.38 -23.20 -15.54
CA LYS A 686 41.39 -23.33 -16.61
C LYS A 686 39.98 -23.55 -16.10
N ASP A 687 39.84 -24.11 -14.91
CA ASP A 687 38.57 -24.36 -14.23
C ASP A 687 38.04 -23.08 -13.56
N VAL A 688 36.80 -22.70 -13.90
CA VAL A 688 36.14 -21.48 -13.39
C VAL A 688 35.99 -21.54 -11.87
N ALA A 689 35.53 -22.66 -11.32
CA ALA A 689 35.28 -22.80 -9.89
C ALA A 689 36.59 -22.69 -9.08
N LYS A 690 37.68 -23.24 -9.62
CA LYS A 690 39.00 -23.08 -9.00
C LYS A 690 39.53 -21.65 -9.09
N ARG A 691 39.27 -20.92 -10.17
CA ARG A 691 39.61 -19.49 -10.26
C ARG A 691 38.82 -18.65 -9.25
N GLU A 692 37.55 -18.98 -9.03
CA GLU A 692 36.75 -18.31 -8.00
C GLU A 692 37.32 -18.56 -6.60
N ALA A 693 37.69 -19.80 -6.28
CA ALA A 693 38.35 -20.13 -5.02
C ALA A 693 39.69 -19.38 -4.85
N LEU A 694 40.51 -19.33 -5.91
CA LEU A 694 41.74 -18.54 -5.94
C LEU A 694 41.48 -17.04 -5.72
N THR A 695 40.34 -16.53 -6.17
CA THR A 695 39.97 -15.11 -5.98
C THR A 695 39.59 -14.82 -4.53
N GLU A 696 38.92 -15.75 -3.84
CA GLU A 696 38.70 -15.63 -2.39
C GLU A 696 40.02 -15.63 -1.62
N ASP A 697 40.97 -16.50 -2.00
CA ASP A 697 42.30 -16.56 -1.39
C ASP A 697 43.11 -15.28 -1.67
N ILE A 698 43.05 -14.76 -2.90
CA ILE A 698 43.66 -13.47 -3.27
C ILE A 698 43.07 -12.35 -2.42
N LEU A 699 41.74 -12.25 -2.28
CA LEU A 699 41.07 -11.23 -1.48
C LEU A 699 41.49 -11.29 0.00
N ALA A 700 41.52 -12.47 0.59
CA ALA A 700 41.90 -12.66 1.99
C ALA A 700 43.35 -12.25 2.25
N HIS A 701 44.27 -12.67 1.37
CA HIS A 701 45.69 -12.36 1.51
C HIS A 701 46.01 -10.90 1.16
N TRP A 702 45.35 -10.37 0.13
CA TRP A 702 45.47 -8.97 -0.28
C TRP A 702 45.00 -8.01 0.82
N ALA A 703 43.91 -8.34 1.53
CA ALA A 703 43.44 -7.57 2.68
C ALA A 703 44.26 -7.84 3.98
N GLY A 704 45.16 -8.83 3.98
CA GLY A 704 45.97 -9.20 5.13
C GLY A 704 45.18 -9.84 6.26
N VAL A 705 44.14 -10.63 5.95
CA VAL A 705 43.21 -11.21 6.92
C VAL A 705 43.26 -12.74 6.97
N ASP A 706 44.30 -13.37 6.45
CA ASP A 706 44.46 -14.84 6.39
C ASP A 706 44.33 -15.53 7.76
N SER A 707 44.77 -14.84 8.82
CA SER A 707 44.77 -15.37 10.18
C SER A 707 43.42 -15.26 10.89
N VAL A 708 42.40 -14.64 10.27
CA VAL A 708 41.07 -14.50 10.87
C VAL A 708 40.34 -15.83 10.79
N ASP A 709 39.96 -16.38 11.95
CA ASP A 709 39.11 -17.56 12.03
C ASP A 709 37.69 -17.21 11.52
N PRO A 710 37.16 -17.88 10.48
CA PRO A 710 35.83 -17.65 9.93
C PRO A 710 34.68 -17.67 10.94
N LYS A 711 34.85 -18.36 12.09
CA LYS A 711 33.82 -18.47 13.13
C LYS A 711 34.01 -17.52 14.31
N SER A 712 35.06 -16.70 14.31
CA SER A 712 35.43 -15.86 15.46
C SER A 712 34.41 -14.79 15.84
N ARG A 713 33.43 -14.50 14.98
CA ARG A 713 32.38 -13.48 15.20
C ARG A 713 30.95 -14.02 15.09
N GLY A 714 30.77 -15.31 15.39
CA GLY A 714 29.47 -16.00 15.36
C GLY A 714 29.22 -16.72 14.03
N ASP A 715 28.10 -17.44 13.95
CA ASP A 715 27.78 -18.32 12.82
C ASP A 715 26.97 -17.62 11.70
N ALA A 716 26.46 -16.40 11.93
CA ALA A 716 25.57 -15.72 10.99
C ALA A 716 26.28 -15.21 9.71
N PHE A 717 27.60 -14.99 9.73
CA PHE A 717 28.38 -14.57 8.57
C PHE A 717 29.88 -14.88 8.78
N ASP A 718 30.58 -15.28 7.73
CA ASP A 718 32.02 -15.59 7.78
C ASP A 718 32.83 -14.36 8.23
N ALA A 719 33.49 -14.49 9.39
CA ALA A 719 34.24 -13.41 10.02
C ALA A 719 35.49 -12.99 9.22
N ARG A 720 36.08 -13.90 8.43
CA ARG A 720 37.20 -13.58 7.53
C ARG A 720 36.70 -12.78 6.34
N LYS A 721 35.55 -13.13 5.74
CA LYS A 721 34.89 -12.32 4.70
C LYS A 721 34.48 -10.95 5.22
N LEU A 722 34.01 -10.87 6.47
CA LEU A 722 33.73 -9.60 7.13
C LEU A 722 35.00 -8.76 7.26
N ALA A 723 36.10 -9.37 7.71
CA ALA A 723 37.37 -8.68 7.84
C ALA A 723 37.89 -8.15 6.49
N VAL A 724 37.68 -8.87 5.38
CA VAL A 724 37.95 -8.35 4.03
C VAL A 724 37.12 -7.09 3.77
N LEU A 725 35.79 -7.13 4.01
CA LEU A 725 34.94 -5.95 3.83
C LEU A 725 35.41 -4.77 4.69
N GLU A 726 35.71 -5.00 5.97
CA GLU A 726 36.17 -3.95 6.88
C GLU A 726 37.43 -3.24 6.35
N LYS A 727 38.36 -4.01 5.76
CA LYS A 727 39.56 -3.47 5.12
C LYS A 727 39.21 -2.65 3.87
N PHE A 728 38.41 -3.19 2.96
CA PHE A 728 38.04 -2.50 1.71
C PHE A 728 37.11 -1.29 1.89
N PHE A 729 36.34 -1.25 2.97
CA PHE A 729 35.53 -0.08 3.33
C PHE A 729 36.30 0.92 4.20
N GLY A 730 37.47 0.55 4.72
CA GLY A 730 38.29 1.37 5.62
C GLY A 730 37.69 1.55 7.02
N VAL A 731 36.71 0.73 7.42
CA VAL A 731 35.99 0.85 8.69
C VAL A 731 35.61 -0.52 9.27
N GLU A 732 35.70 -0.66 10.59
CA GLU A 732 35.28 -1.89 11.29
C GLU A 732 33.76 -1.95 11.47
N PHE A 733 33.21 -3.15 11.29
CA PHE A 733 31.82 -3.46 11.56
C PHE A 733 31.56 -3.45 13.07
N GLN A 734 30.59 -2.65 13.51
CA GLN A 734 30.27 -2.52 14.92
C GLN A 734 29.28 -3.60 15.36
N GLY A 735 29.70 -4.46 16.28
CA GLY A 735 28.89 -5.55 16.83
C GLY A 735 29.13 -6.90 16.15
N LEU A 736 28.23 -7.85 16.39
CA LEU A 736 28.26 -9.18 15.78
C LEU A 736 27.25 -9.25 14.62
N PRO A 737 27.61 -9.88 13.48
CA PRO A 737 26.64 -10.22 12.45
C PRO A 737 25.46 -11.01 13.00
N ASN A 738 24.26 -10.74 12.50
CA ASN A 738 23.02 -11.40 12.89
C ASN A 738 22.13 -11.64 11.65
N THR A 739 20.97 -12.27 11.84
CA THR A 739 20.05 -12.65 10.74
C THR A 739 19.60 -11.47 9.88
N SER A 740 19.56 -10.24 10.41
CA SER A 740 19.19 -9.05 9.65
C SER A 740 20.36 -8.42 8.89
N SER A 741 21.59 -8.47 9.44
CA SER A 741 22.77 -7.89 8.80
C SER A 741 23.47 -8.85 7.83
N ALA A 742 23.36 -10.16 8.05
CA ALA A 742 24.02 -11.18 7.24
C ALA A 742 23.69 -11.11 5.74
N PRO A 743 22.43 -10.94 5.30
CA PRO A 743 22.13 -10.83 3.86
C PRO A 743 22.78 -9.59 3.21
N LEU A 744 22.86 -8.48 3.94
CA LEU A 744 23.46 -7.23 3.47
C LEU A 744 24.99 -7.34 3.37
N LEU A 745 25.62 -7.98 4.35
CA LEU A 745 27.05 -8.27 4.35
C LEU A 745 27.41 -9.26 3.23
N LYS A 746 26.57 -10.28 3.00
CA LYS A 746 26.70 -11.22 1.89
C LYS A 746 26.65 -10.48 0.55
N SER A 747 25.62 -9.66 0.32
CA SER A 747 25.50 -8.85 -0.90
C SER A 747 26.73 -7.94 -1.12
N SER A 748 27.22 -7.31 -0.05
CA SER A 748 28.39 -6.43 -0.11
C SER A 748 29.67 -7.20 -0.49
N TYR A 749 29.89 -8.37 0.12
CA TYR A 749 31.04 -9.21 -0.20
C TYR A 749 30.96 -9.76 -1.62
N THR A 750 29.79 -10.25 -2.05
CA THR A 750 29.58 -10.75 -3.43
C THR A 750 29.89 -9.66 -4.45
N LYS A 751 29.49 -8.41 -4.21
CA LYS A 751 29.83 -7.29 -5.10
C LYS A 751 31.33 -7.03 -5.16
N LEU A 752 32.01 -7.00 -4.01
CA LEU A 752 33.47 -6.84 -3.97
C LEU A 752 34.17 -7.99 -4.72
N PHE A 753 33.73 -9.22 -4.46
CA PHE A 753 34.22 -10.40 -5.15
C PHE A 753 34.05 -10.27 -6.67
N GLU A 754 32.86 -9.88 -7.13
CA GLU A 754 32.56 -9.74 -8.56
C GLU A 754 33.45 -8.70 -9.24
N VAL A 755 33.64 -7.53 -8.60
CA VAL A 755 34.53 -6.46 -9.09
C VAL A 755 35.94 -7.00 -9.28
N VAL A 756 36.47 -7.72 -8.30
CA VAL A 756 37.84 -8.27 -8.35
C VAL A 756 37.93 -9.41 -9.36
N TYR A 757 37.01 -10.36 -9.33
CA TYR A 757 36.97 -11.51 -10.24
C TYR A 757 36.93 -11.06 -11.70
N VAL A 758 35.97 -10.19 -12.06
CA VAL A 758 35.79 -9.70 -13.42
C VAL A 758 37.01 -8.89 -13.88
N SER A 759 37.60 -8.09 -12.99
CA SER A 759 38.82 -7.32 -13.31
C SER A 759 40.01 -8.24 -13.59
N LEU A 760 40.17 -9.33 -12.83
CA LEU A 760 41.25 -10.30 -13.02
C LEU A 760 41.05 -11.13 -14.30
N ILE A 761 39.87 -11.71 -14.53
CA ILE A 761 39.61 -12.49 -15.76
C ILE A 761 39.73 -11.62 -17.01
N SER A 762 39.34 -10.35 -16.95
CA SER A 762 39.44 -9.42 -18.08
C SER A 762 40.88 -9.17 -18.51
N GLN A 763 41.81 -9.17 -17.55
CA GLN A 763 43.25 -8.98 -17.77
C GLN A 763 44.02 -10.29 -17.96
N ALA A 764 43.38 -11.44 -17.72
CA ALA A 764 43.96 -12.77 -17.87
C ALA A 764 43.26 -13.57 -18.98
N GLN A 765 42.15 -14.24 -18.66
CA GLN A 765 41.46 -15.19 -19.56
C GLN A 765 40.84 -14.52 -20.78
N LEU A 766 40.25 -13.34 -20.60
CA LEU A 766 39.60 -12.59 -21.67
C LEU A 766 40.55 -11.64 -22.39
N LYS A 767 41.82 -11.54 -21.96
CA LYS A 767 42.79 -10.59 -22.50
C LYS A 767 42.88 -10.65 -24.03
N ASP A 768 43.00 -11.86 -24.57
CA ASP A 768 43.11 -12.05 -26.03
C ASP A 768 41.78 -11.75 -26.73
N ILE A 769 40.64 -12.08 -26.12
CA ILE A 769 39.32 -11.74 -26.65
C ILE A 769 39.18 -10.21 -26.69
N VAL A 770 39.38 -9.53 -25.56
CA VAL A 770 39.31 -8.06 -25.40
C VAL A 770 40.27 -7.35 -26.37
N ASN A 771 41.51 -7.85 -26.51
CA ASN A 771 42.47 -7.28 -27.46
C ASN A 771 42.14 -7.58 -28.92
N SER A 772 41.47 -8.71 -29.22
CA SER A 772 41.11 -9.10 -30.58
C SER A 772 39.85 -8.41 -31.11
N VAL A 773 38.96 -7.99 -30.20
CA VAL A 773 37.69 -7.35 -30.57
C VAL A 773 37.84 -5.88 -30.91
N ALA A 774 38.84 -5.17 -30.38
CA ALA A 774 39.13 -3.80 -30.79
C ALA A 774 39.71 -3.78 -32.22
N ASP A 775 39.11 -3.02 -33.12
CA ASP A 775 39.72 -2.68 -34.40
C ASP A 775 40.53 -1.37 -34.32
N ASP A 776 41.13 -0.94 -35.43
CA ASP A 776 41.97 0.26 -35.49
C ASP A 776 41.22 1.57 -35.14
N ASN A 777 39.88 1.52 -34.97
CA ASN A 777 39.02 2.64 -34.57
C ASN A 777 38.42 2.47 -33.15
N ASP A 778 38.89 1.52 -32.36
CA ASP A 778 38.33 1.14 -31.05
C ASP A 778 36.86 0.63 -31.10
N GLU A 779 36.36 0.17 -32.26
CA GLU A 779 35.05 -0.49 -32.35
C GLU A 779 35.17 -1.98 -32.00
N ILE A 780 34.29 -2.45 -31.09
CA ILE A 780 34.26 -3.84 -30.59
C ILE A 780 33.57 -4.76 -31.60
N SER A 781 34.30 -5.71 -32.19
CA SER A 781 33.79 -6.70 -33.15
C SER A 781 33.36 -8.02 -32.48
N PHE A 782 32.06 -8.19 -32.24
CA PHE A 782 31.47 -9.41 -31.66
C PHE A 782 31.68 -10.69 -32.48
N GLU A 783 31.88 -10.58 -33.80
CA GLU A 783 32.17 -11.75 -34.65
C GLU A 783 33.52 -12.40 -34.31
N LYS A 784 34.53 -11.59 -33.98
CA LYS A 784 35.85 -12.11 -33.59
C LYS A 784 35.79 -12.80 -32.23
N ALA A 785 35.06 -12.24 -31.26
CA ALA A 785 34.83 -12.90 -29.97
C ALA A 785 34.16 -14.27 -30.13
N LYS A 786 33.12 -14.35 -30.97
CA LYS A 786 32.46 -15.63 -31.29
C LYS A 786 33.42 -16.65 -31.89
N GLN A 787 34.27 -16.24 -32.84
CA GLN A 787 35.26 -17.13 -33.45
C GLN A 787 36.27 -17.67 -32.43
N VAL A 788 36.77 -16.82 -31.52
CA VAL A 788 37.71 -17.24 -30.47
C VAL A 788 37.06 -18.22 -29.50
N ILE A 789 35.84 -17.92 -29.04
CA ILE A 789 35.10 -18.78 -28.10
C ILE A 789 34.70 -20.11 -28.78
N ASP A 790 34.19 -20.09 -30.01
CA ASP A 790 33.88 -21.31 -30.77
C ASP A 790 35.13 -22.19 -30.98
N ALA A 791 36.28 -21.58 -31.27
CA ALA A 791 37.55 -22.30 -31.39
C ALA A 791 37.98 -22.92 -30.04
N ALA A 792 37.80 -22.20 -28.93
CA ALA A 792 38.08 -22.71 -27.60
C ALA A 792 37.17 -23.90 -27.24
N ILE A 793 35.86 -23.80 -27.48
CA ILE A 793 34.89 -24.89 -27.27
C ILE A 793 35.24 -26.12 -28.10
N ALA A 794 35.67 -25.92 -29.35
CA ALA A 794 36.07 -27.01 -30.23
C ALA A 794 37.38 -27.69 -29.80
N GLN A 795 38.30 -26.94 -29.18
CA GLN A 795 39.60 -27.46 -28.73
C GLN A 795 39.49 -28.19 -27.39
N ASP A 796 38.75 -27.61 -26.44
CA ASP A 796 38.53 -28.13 -25.10
C ASP A 796 37.14 -27.65 -24.64
N THR A 797 36.16 -28.54 -24.73
CA THR A 797 34.76 -28.18 -24.49
C THR A 797 34.55 -27.62 -23.08
N VAL A 798 35.20 -28.18 -22.06
CA VAL A 798 35.03 -27.72 -20.67
C VAL A 798 35.63 -26.31 -20.50
N ALA A 799 36.87 -26.12 -20.94
CA ALA A 799 37.53 -24.83 -20.81
C ALA A 799 36.88 -23.75 -21.70
N GLY A 800 36.45 -24.11 -22.91
CA GLY A 800 35.78 -23.20 -23.85
C GLY A 800 34.39 -22.79 -23.39
N VAL A 801 33.63 -23.70 -22.77
CA VAL A 801 32.35 -23.39 -22.13
C VAL A 801 32.55 -22.46 -20.92
N GLY A 802 33.58 -22.72 -20.11
CA GLY A 802 33.96 -21.81 -19.03
C GLY A 802 34.29 -20.41 -19.53
N LEU A 803 35.04 -20.31 -20.63
CA LEU A 803 35.37 -19.04 -21.29
C LEU A 803 34.13 -18.29 -21.80
N LEU A 804 33.14 -19.01 -22.36
CA LEU A 804 31.86 -18.43 -22.75
C LEU A 804 31.12 -17.83 -21.55
N GLY A 805 31.04 -18.57 -20.44
CA GLY A 805 30.43 -18.10 -19.20
C GLY A 805 31.13 -16.87 -18.64
N GLU A 806 32.46 -16.86 -18.59
CA GLU A 806 33.25 -15.71 -18.11
C GLU A 806 33.12 -14.48 -18.99
N PHE A 807 33.05 -14.66 -20.32
CA PHE A 807 32.80 -13.56 -21.24
C PHE A 807 31.40 -12.96 -21.03
N ALA A 808 30.38 -13.80 -20.88
CA ALA A 808 29.02 -13.36 -20.58
C ALA A 808 28.93 -12.66 -19.20
N ARG A 809 29.64 -13.16 -18.18
CA ARG A 809 29.74 -12.55 -16.85
C ARG A 809 30.35 -11.16 -16.92
N ALA A 810 31.46 -11.01 -17.63
CA ALA A 810 32.11 -9.71 -17.84
C ALA A 810 31.18 -8.72 -18.57
N MET A 811 30.48 -9.17 -19.63
CA MET A 811 29.50 -8.33 -20.32
C MET A 811 28.39 -7.82 -19.40
N LYS A 812 27.83 -8.70 -18.55
CA LYS A 812 26.80 -8.31 -17.58
C LYS A 812 27.33 -7.30 -16.56
N TYR A 813 28.52 -7.54 -16.01
CA TYR A 813 29.17 -6.65 -15.05
C TYR A 813 29.36 -5.23 -15.61
N TYR A 814 29.76 -5.12 -16.88
CA TYR A 814 29.90 -3.83 -17.58
C TYR A 814 28.57 -3.25 -18.09
N GLY A 815 27.42 -3.76 -17.64
CA GLY A 815 26.09 -3.21 -17.93
C GLY A 815 25.53 -3.58 -19.31
N LEU A 816 26.10 -4.57 -20.00
CA LEU A 816 25.70 -4.94 -21.35
C LEU A 816 24.58 -5.98 -21.41
N LYS A 817 24.00 -6.42 -20.28
CA LYS A 817 22.93 -7.44 -20.25
C LYS A 817 21.75 -7.13 -21.19
N SER A 818 21.36 -5.86 -21.28
CA SER A 818 20.26 -5.39 -22.14
C SER A 818 20.71 -4.89 -23.51
N SER A 819 21.99 -5.07 -23.85
CA SER A 819 22.54 -4.64 -25.14
C SER A 819 22.07 -5.57 -26.27
N LYS A 820 22.02 -5.02 -27.49
CA LYS A 820 21.72 -5.80 -28.69
C LYS A 820 22.77 -6.90 -28.89
N GLU A 821 24.00 -6.61 -28.52
CA GLU A 821 25.17 -7.47 -28.65
C GLU A 821 25.06 -8.69 -27.72
N PHE A 822 24.61 -8.51 -26.48
CA PHE A 822 24.34 -9.61 -25.54
C PHE A 822 23.20 -10.50 -26.04
N ALA A 823 22.12 -9.91 -26.58
CA ALA A 823 21.04 -10.67 -27.18
C ALA A 823 21.49 -11.49 -28.41
N VAL A 824 22.38 -10.93 -29.25
CA VAL A 824 22.98 -11.63 -30.40
C VAL A 824 23.88 -12.78 -29.95
N LEU A 825 24.74 -12.56 -28.95
CA LEU A 825 25.60 -13.60 -28.37
C LEU A 825 24.74 -14.76 -27.83
N ARG A 826 23.76 -14.43 -26.98
CA ARG A 826 22.84 -15.38 -26.36
C ARG A 826 22.05 -16.15 -27.41
N GLY A 827 21.46 -15.47 -28.40
CA GLY A 827 20.70 -16.10 -29.47
C GLY A 827 21.54 -17.06 -30.33
N TYR A 828 22.79 -16.70 -30.63
CA TYR A 828 23.71 -17.55 -31.39
C TYR A 828 24.04 -18.86 -30.66
N TYR A 829 24.41 -18.78 -29.38
CA TYR A 829 24.80 -19.95 -28.59
C TYR A 829 23.62 -20.79 -28.12
N ALA A 830 22.50 -20.16 -27.74
CA ALA A 830 21.25 -20.87 -27.42
C ALA A 830 20.72 -21.66 -28.63
N GLY A 831 20.91 -21.14 -29.85
CA GLY A 831 20.59 -21.86 -31.08
C GLY A 831 21.50 -23.06 -31.38
N LYS A 832 22.65 -23.19 -30.70
CA LYS A 832 23.53 -24.36 -30.78
C LYS A 832 23.25 -25.39 -29.69
N SER A 833 23.00 -24.93 -28.47
CA SER A 833 22.67 -25.77 -27.32
C SER A 833 21.89 -24.94 -26.29
N VAL A 834 20.82 -25.53 -25.73
CA VAL A 834 20.06 -24.95 -24.62
C VAL A 834 20.99 -24.68 -23.43
N GLU A 835 21.93 -25.59 -23.17
CA GLU A 835 22.92 -25.48 -22.10
C GLU A 835 23.78 -24.21 -22.24
N TYR A 836 24.22 -23.87 -23.45
CA TYR A 836 25.01 -22.65 -23.68
C TYR A 836 24.16 -21.39 -23.48
N GLY A 837 22.87 -21.44 -23.81
CA GLY A 837 21.92 -20.39 -23.47
C GLY A 837 21.84 -20.17 -21.96
N ARG A 838 21.66 -21.25 -21.18
CA ARG A 838 21.64 -21.20 -19.70
C ARG A 838 22.95 -20.68 -19.13
N ILE A 839 24.10 -21.10 -19.64
CA ILE A 839 25.43 -20.60 -19.23
C ILE A 839 25.54 -19.08 -19.39
N ILE A 840 25.04 -18.53 -20.49
CA ILE A 840 25.05 -17.07 -20.71
C ILE A 840 24.03 -16.37 -19.79
N ASP A 841 22.82 -16.92 -19.69
CA ASP A 841 21.73 -16.34 -18.91
C ASP A 841 22.07 -16.29 -17.41
N PHE A 842 22.84 -17.26 -16.90
CA PHE A 842 23.25 -17.36 -15.50
C PHE A 842 24.74 -17.06 -15.25
N ALA A 843 25.47 -16.61 -16.26
CA ALA A 843 26.86 -16.22 -16.08
C ALA A 843 27.03 -15.19 -14.95
N GLY A 844 27.85 -15.51 -13.94
CA GLY A 844 28.09 -14.68 -12.77
C GLY A 844 27.11 -14.85 -11.62
N GLU A 845 26.06 -15.65 -11.79
CA GLU A 845 25.17 -16.06 -10.70
C GLU A 845 25.75 -17.30 -10.00
N GLN A 846 25.51 -17.42 -8.69
CA GLN A 846 25.84 -18.66 -7.99
C GLN A 846 24.76 -19.70 -8.31
N VAL A 847 25.09 -20.63 -9.19
CA VAL A 847 24.21 -21.74 -9.62
C VAL A 847 24.69 -23.06 -9.04
N LEU A 848 23.80 -23.79 -8.37
CA LEU A 848 24.01 -25.20 -8.04
C LEU A 848 23.52 -26.04 -9.22
N ARG A 849 24.43 -26.78 -9.88
CA ARG A 849 24.07 -27.67 -11.00
C ARG A 849 24.10 -29.13 -10.56
N GLY A 850 23.04 -29.86 -10.90
CA GLY A 850 22.96 -31.31 -10.86
C GLY A 850 23.79 -31.96 -11.96
N THR A 851 23.66 -33.26 -12.08
CA THR A 851 24.26 -34.08 -13.13
C THR A 851 23.17 -34.86 -13.86
N VAL A 852 23.56 -35.67 -14.84
CA VAL A 852 22.64 -36.53 -15.60
C VAL A 852 21.99 -37.68 -14.78
N ASN A 853 22.11 -37.67 -13.45
CA ASN A 853 21.54 -38.67 -12.56
C ASN A 853 20.49 -37.98 -11.68
N GLY A 854 19.37 -38.66 -11.38
CA GLY A 854 18.39 -38.10 -10.45
C GLY A 854 18.97 -37.87 -9.05
N GLU A 855 18.94 -36.63 -8.59
CA GLU A 855 19.62 -36.12 -7.40
C GLU A 855 18.69 -35.35 -6.48
N SER A 856 19.26 -34.93 -5.35
CA SER A 856 18.57 -34.17 -4.32
C SER A 856 19.44 -32.97 -3.97
N LEU A 857 19.04 -31.78 -4.42
CA LEU A 857 19.84 -30.56 -4.40
C LEU A 857 19.10 -29.44 -3.66
N SER A 858 19.77 -28.76 -2.76
CA SER A 858 19.23 -27.60 -2.02
C SER A 858 20.16 -26.41 -2.24
N VAL A 859 19.61 -25.21 -2.44
CA VAL A 859 20.41 -24.00 -2.64
C VAL A 859 21.32 -23.72 -1.44
N GLY A 860 20.92 -24.17 -0.25
CA GLY A 860 21.59 -23.90 1.01
C GLY A 860 21.83 -22.40 1.22
N GLU A 861 22.88 -22.04 1.95
CA GLU A 861 23.17 -20.63 2.22
C GLU A 861 23.89 -19.90 1.07
N LEU A 862 24.29 -20.59 0.00
CA LEU A 862 25.23 -20.07 -1.00
C LEU A 862 24.56 -19.74 -2.33
N TYR A 863 23.66 -20.59 -2.82
CA TYR A 863 23.05 -20.46 -4.14
C TYR A 863 21.69 -19.76 -4.05
N THR A 864 21.21 -19.20 -5.17
CA THR A 864 19.82 -18.73 -5.32
C THR A 864 19.20 -19.28 -6.60
N LEU A 865 19.89 -20.24 -7.22
CA LEU A 865 19.49 -20.87 -8.46
C LEU A 865 19.97 -22.33 -8.46
N ILE A 866 19.06 -23.26 -8.77
CA ILE A 866 19.35 -24.68 -8.97
C ILE A 866 18.93 -25.09 -10.37
N ASP A 867 19.80 -25.85 -11.04
CA ASP A 867 19.51 -26.52 -12.32
C ASP A 867 19.75 -28.03 -12.14
N GLY A 868 18.70 -28.84 -12.20
CA GLY A 868 18.77 -30.31 -12.04
C GLY A 868 19.42 -31.03 -13.22
N ASP A 869 19.57 -30.36 -14.37
CA ASP A 869 20.11 -30.92 -15.62
C ASP A 869 19.25 -32.03 -16.25
N ALA A 870 19.57 -33.31 -16.06
CA ALA A 870 18.79 -34.40 -16.63
C ALA A 870 18.70 -35.53 -15.61
N GLY A 871 17.53 -36.12 -15.43
CA GLY A 871 17.31 -37.04 -14.33
C GLY A 871 15.90 -36.89 -13.78
N ASN A 872 15.65 -37.55 -12.66
CA ASN A 872 14.45 -37.25 -11.88
C ASN A 872 14.97 -36.65 -10.58
N ASP A 873 14.95 -35.33 -10.52
CA ASP A 873 15.62 -34.55 -9.50
C ASP A 873 14.64 -34.06 -8.44
N THR A 874 15.16 -33.74 -7.26
CA THR A 874 14.42 -33.04 -6.20
C THR A 874 15.20 -31.81 -5.80
N LEU A 875 14.62 -30.64 -6.06
CA LEU A 875 15.26 -29.34 -5.87
C LEU A 875 14.57 -28.58 -4.72
N TRP A 876 15.33 -27.99 -3.80
CA TRP A 876 14.84 -27.17 -2.69
C TRP A 876 15.43 -25.74 -2.72
N GLY A 877 14.59 -24.72 -2.86
CA GLY A 877 14.95 -23.30 -2.75
C GLY A 877 15.09 -22.79 -1.30
N ASP A 878 14.55 -23.50 -0.32
CA ASP A 878 14.63 -23.13 1.10
C ASP A 878 14.00 -21.77 1.44
N ALA A 879 14.75 -20.72 1.77
CA ALA A 879 14.20 -19.41 2.12
C ALA A 879 14.96 -18.31 1.38
N GLY A 880 14.25 -17.50 0.60
CA GLY A 880 14.84 -16.58 -0.35
C GLY A 880 13.98 -16.48 -1.62
N ASN A 881 14.42 -15.64 -2.55
CA ASN A 881 13.82 -15.63 -3.88
C ASN A 881 14.72 -16.48 -4.76
N ASP A 882 14.28 -17.69 -5.06
CA ASP A 882 15.08 -18.73 -5.70
C ASP A 882 14.63 -18.99 -7.14
N THR A 883 15.52 -19.58 -7.94
CA THR A 883 15.19 -19.99 -9.31
C THR A 883 15.45 -21.47 -9.49
N LEU A 884 14.41 -22.24 -9.77
CA LEU A 884 14.48 -23.69 -9.89
C LEU A 884 14.25 -24.09 -11.35
N ILE A 885 15.15 -24.91 -11.88
CA ILE A 885 15.08 -25.49 -13.23
C ILE A 885 15.19 -26.99 -13.07
N GLY A 886 14.10 -27.74 -13.28
CA GLY A 886 14.11 -29.20 -13.20
C GLY A 886 15.09 -29.80 -14.19
N GLY A 887 14.90 -29.47 -15.47
CA GLY A 887 15.72 -30.00 -16.53
C GLY A 887 14.96 -31.11 -17.26
N GLN A 888 15.64 -32.15 -17.75
CA GLN A 888 14.98 -33.26 -18.44
C GLN A 888 14.61 -34.38 -17.47
N GLY A 889 13.33 -34.71 -17.34
CA GLY A 889 12.85 -35.94 -16.75
C GLY A 889 11.59 -35.74 -15.92
N LYS A 890 11.57 -36.25 -14.69
CA LYS A 890 10.44 -36.04 -13.78
C LYS A 890 10.91 -35.45 -12.48
N ASP A 891 10.81 -34.12 -12.36
CA ASP A 891 11.46 -33.39 -11.29
C ASP A 891 10.46 -32.90 -10.23
N SER A 892 10.92 -32.81 -8.98
CA SER A 892 10.17 -32.24 -7.86
C SER A 892 10.84 -30.93 -7.44
N LEU A 893 10.15 -29.82 -7.66
CA LEU A 893 10.63 -28.46 -7.43
C LEU A 893 9.95 -27.88 -6.19
N ARG A 894 10.72 -27.53 -5.17
CA ARG A 894 10.21 -27.02 -3.89
C ARG A 894 10.78 -25.62 -3.64
N GLY A 895 10.02 -24.58 -3.92
CA GLY A 895 10.44 -23.18 -3.77
C GLY A 895 10.82 -22.87 -2.33
N GLY A 896 9.84 -22.93 -1.42
CA GLY A 896 10.05 -22.57 -0.02
C GLY A 896 9.49 -21.18 0.26
N GLU A 897 10.10 -20.41 1.17
CA GLU A 897 9.62 -19.05 1.47
C GLU A 897 10.27 -17.99 0.56
N GLY A 898 9.49 -17.19 -0.17
CA GLY A 898 9.97 -16.02 -0.93
C GLY A 898 9.36 -15.94 -2.32
N ASP A 899 9.79 -15.00 -3.18
CA ASP A 899 9.25 -14.90 -4.54
C ASP A 899 10.09 -15.75 -5.52
N ASP A 900 9.67 -16.98 -5.77
CA ASP A 900 10.41 -17.99 -6.52
C ASP A 900 10.08 -18.03 -8.02
N VAL A 901 11.02 -18.54 -8.81
CA VAL A 901 10.90 -18.66 -10.26
C VAL A 901 11.19 -20.09 -10.72
N TYR A 902 10.17 -20.76 -11.25
CA TYR A 902 10.27 -22.09 -11.86
C TYR A 902 10.40 -21.97 -13.37
N ILE A 903 11.49 -22.47 -13.97
CA ILE A 903 11.70 -22.39 -15.42
C ILE A 903 11.37 -23.72 -16.07
N PHE A 904 10.44 -23.72 -17.02
CA PHE A 904 10.01 -24.91 -17.75
C PHE A 904 10.11 -24.72 -19.28
N ASN A 905 10.74 -25.67 -19.96
CA ASN A 905 10.99 -25.63 -21.41
C ASN A 905 10.41 -26.87 -22.10
N LYS A 906 10.37 -26.82 -23.44
CA LYS A 906 9.96 -27.96 -24.26
C LYS A 906 11.03 -29.06 -24.20
N GLY A 907 10.62 -30.29 -23.89
CA GLY A 907 11.50 -31.44 -23.68
C GLY A 907 12.04 -31.58 -22.25
N ASP A 908 11.53 -30.78 -21.30
CA ASP A 908 11.86 -30.90 -19.88
C ASP A 908 11.10 -32.09 -19.22
N GLY A 909 9.98 -32.58 -19.80
CA GLY A 909 9.29 -33.77 -19.31
C GLY A 909 8.13 -33.46 -18.37
N GLU A 910 8.01 -34.20 -17.25
CA GLU A 910 6.86 -34.09 -16.33
C GLU A 910 7.30 -33.63 -14.92
N ASP A 911 7.09 -32.35 -14.61
CA ASP A 911 7.57 -31.75 -13.35
C ASP A 911 6.44 -31.48 -12.35
N GLU A 912 6.77 -31.52 -11.06
CA GLU A 912 5.86 -31.19 -9.95
C GLU A 912 6.44 -30.03 -9.12
N ILE A 913 5.63 -28.99 -8.91
CA ILE A 913 5.93 -27.87 -8.01
C ILE A 913 5.18 -28.06 -6.68
N VAL A 914 5.90 -27.87 -5.58
CA VAL A 914 5.34 -27.69 -4.24
C VAL A 914 5.83 -26.37 -3.69
N ASP A 915 4.93 -25.39 -3.68
CA ASP A 915 5.22 -24.04 -3.21
C ASP A 915 4.84 -23.84 -1.73
N ASN A 916 5.44 -22.86 -1.06
CA ASN A 916 5.08 -22.46 0.31
C ASN A 916 5.23 -20.94 0.51
N SER A 917 4.21 -20.18 0.12
CA SER A 917 4.09 -18.73 0.34
C SER A 917 5.14 -17.86 -0.38
N GLY A 918 4.64 -16.90 -1.15
CA GLY A 918 5.51 -16.11 -2.01
C GLY A 918 4.71 -15.26 -2.98
N THR A 919 5.38 -14.71 -3.98
CA THR A 919 4.75 -14.32 -5.24
C THR A 919 5.50 -14.99 -6.36
N ASP A 920 5.04 -16.17 -6.71
CA ASP A 920 5.81 -17.15 -7.44
C ASP A 920 5.48 -17.12 -8.93
N THR A 921 6.44 -17.57 -9.73
CA THR A 921 6.39 -17.44 -11.18
C THR A 921 6.82 -18.72 -11.88
N ILE A 922 5.94 -19.29 -12.70
CA ILE A 922 6.38 -20.22 -13.75
C ILE A 922 6.78 -19.41 -14.97
N LYS A 923 7.96 -19.67 -15.51
CA LYS A 923 8.49 -19.01 -16.70
C LYS A 923 8.72 -20.02 -17.81
N PHE A 924 7.90 -19.93 -18.85
CA PHE A 924 8.05 -20.75 -20.04
C PHE A 924 9.21 -20.27 -20.93
N GLY A 925 9.98 -21.23 -21.42
CA GLY A 925 11.07 -21.02 -22.37
C GLY A 925 10.63 -20.42 -23.72
N GLN A 926 11.61 -20.01 -24.53
CA GLN A 926 11.37 -19.52 -25.90
C GLN A 926 10.74 -20.62 -26.77
N GLY A 927 9.76 -20.27 -27.59
CA GLY A 927 9.07 -21.21 -28.49
C GLY A 927 7.84 -21.90 -27.89
N ILE A 928 7.43 -21.49 -26.68
CA ILE A 928 6.16 -21.85 -26.05
C ILE A 928 5.32 -20.56 -25.98
N ASN A 929 4.19 -20.52 -26.68
CA ASN A 929 3.28 -19.39 -26.63
C ASN A 929 2.08 -19.69 -25.70
N PRO A 930 1.34 -18.66 -25.25
CA PRO A 930 0.12 -18.83 -24.47
C PRO A 930 -0.90 -19.80 -25.10
N GLU A 931 -1.05 -19.78 -26.43
CA GLU A 931 -1.97 -20.66 -27.14
C GLU A 931 -1.53 -22.14 -27.20
N ASP A 932 -0.26 -22.43 -26.88
CA ASP A 932 0.30 -23.78 -26.88
C ASP A 932 0.05 -24.50 -25.55
N ILE A 933 -0.40 -23.79 -24.52
CA ILE A 933 -0.64 -24.35 -23.18
C ILE A 933 -2.10 -24.78 -23.03
N VAL A 934 -2.29 -26.00 -22.54
CA VAL A 934 -3.56 -26.49 -22.01
C VAL A 934 -3.51 -26.38 -20.49
N VAL A 935 -4.52 -25.74 -19.91
CA VAL A 935 -4.64 -25.51 -18.46
C VAL A 935 -5.77 -26.41 -17.95
N LYS A 936 -5.53 -27.10 -16.84
CA LYS A 936 -6.53 -28.01 -16.26
C LYS A 936 -6.46 -28.00 -14.74
N ALA A 937 -7.62 -27.87 -14.08
CA ALA A 937 -7.77 -28.28 -12.69
C ALA A 937 -7.78 -29.81 -12.61
N ALA A 938 -6.94 -30.38 -11.74
CA ALA A 938 -6.78 -31.81 -11.60
C ALA A 938 -6.87 -32.21 -10.12
N ARG A 939 -7.58 -33.31 -9.85
CA ARG A 939 -7.65 -33.87 -8.49
C ARG A 939 -6.26 -34.30 -8.03
N GLY A 940 -5.79 -33.68 -6.96
CA GLY A 940 -4.54 -34.00 -6.27
C GLY A 940 -4.74 -35.10 -5.21
N ASP A 941 -3.71 -35.27 -4.39
CA ASP A 941 -3.75 -36.19 -3.25
C ASP A 941 -4.66 -35.62 -2.12
N PHE A 942 -5.29 -36.49 -1.33
CA PHE A 942 -6.11 -36.13 -0.15
C PHE A 942 -7.24 -35.11 -0.38
N ASP A 943 -7.88 -35.15 -1.56
CA ASP A 943 -8.97 -34.26 -1.98
C ASP A 943 -8.56 -32.79 -2.25
N GLY A 944 -7.26 -32.47 -2.28
CA GLY A 944 -6.80 -31.15 -2.74
C GLY A 944 -6.84 -31.01 -4.27
N VAL A 945 -7.04 -29.79 -4.78
CA VAL A 945 -7.09 -29.51 -6.23
C VAL A 945 -5.77 -28.90 -6.70
N SER A 946 -5.15 -29.51 -7.71
CA SER A 946 -3.88 -29.11 -8.31
C SER A 946 -4.09 -28.44 -9.66
N LEU A 947 -3.15 -27.61 -10.09
CA LEU A 947 -3.14 -27.00 -11.43
C LEU A 947 -2.19 -27.79 -12.33
N GLU A 948 -2.65 -28.24 -13.49
CA GLU A 948 -1.80 -28.87 -14.51
C GLU A 948 -1.68 -27.94 -15.74
N LEU A 949 -0.45 -27.74 -16.20
CA LEU A 949 -0.13 -27.02 -17.43
C LEU A 949 0.59 -27.98 -18.36
N SER A 950 0.00 -28.29 -19.52
CA SER A 950 0.61 -29.17 -20.53
C SER A 950 0.84 -28.45 -21.85
N ILE A 951 1.88 -28.85 -22.57
CA ILE A 951 2.23 -28.27 -23.87
C ILE A 951 1.59 -29.11 -24.99
N LYS A 952 0.80 -28.48 -25.86
CA LYS A 952 0.12 -29.18 -26.97
C LYS A 952 1.11 -29.96 -27.84
N ASN A 953 0.73 -31.19 -28.18
CA ASN A 953 1.49 -32.11 -29.05
C ASN A 953 2.87 -32.49 -28.48
N THR A 954 3.06 -32.43 -27.16
CA THR A 954 4.21 -33.01 -26.47
C THR A 954 3.73 -33.79 -25.24
N ASP A 955 4.63 -34.55 -24.64
CA ASP A 955 4.39 -35.20 -23.34
C ASP A 955 4.81 -34.28 -22.17
N ASP A 956 5.20 -33.03 -22.45
CA ASP A 956 5.71 -32.10 -21.44
C ASP A 956 4.55 -31.51 -20.62
N LYS A 957 4.67 -31.58 -19.30
CA LYS A 957 3.71 -30.95 -18.37
C LYS A 957 4.37 -30.54 -17.06
N ILE A 958 3.78 -29.54 -16.42
CA ILE A 958 4.12 -29.12 -15.06
C ILE A 958 2.87 -29.06 -14.20
N THR A 959 2.92 -29.69 -13.03
CA THR A 959 1.82 -29.77 -12.07
C THR A 959 2.15 -28.98 -10.81
N ILE A 960 1.30 -28.03 -10.45
CA ILE A 960 1.39 -27.26 -9.22
C ILE A 960 0.46 -27.91 -8.20
N ARG A 961 1.04 -28.50 -7.17
CA ARG A 961 0.32 -29.29 -6.18
C ARG A 961 -0.55 -28.40 -5.29
N GLU A 962 -1.82 -28.78 -5.14
CA GLU A 962 -2.77 -28.08 -4.24
C GLU A 962 -2.88 -26.57 -4.52
N HIS A 963 -2.73 -26.16 -5.78
CA HIS A 963 -2.68 -24.76 -6.21
C HIS A 963 -3.88 -23.93 -5.75
N PHE A 964 -5.07 -24.52 -5.67
CA PHE A 964 -6.28 -23.79 -5.29
C PHE A 964 -6.49 -23.71 -3.77
N ALA A 965 -5.58 -24.26 -2.97
CA ALA A 965 -5.57 -24.12 -1.52
C ALA A 965 -4.77 -22.89 -1.05
N ASP A 966 -5.11 -22.36 0.13
CA ASP A 966 -4.43 -21.23 0.75
C ASP A 966 -2.91 -21.51 0.93
N ASN A 967 -2.05 -20.66 0.32
CA ASN A 967 -0.57 -20.61 0.42
C ASN A 967 0.26 -21.53 -0.50
N ASN A 968 -0.35 -22.27 -1.43
CA ASN A 968 0.38 -23.12 -2.41
C ASN A 968 0.24 -22.60 -3.86
N GLN A 969 -0.12 -21.33 -4.01
CA GLN A 969 -0.41 -20.71 -5.29
C GLN A 969 0.88 -20.34 -6.04
N VAL A 970 0.79 -20.39 -7.37
CA VAL A 970 1.76 -19.75 -8.26
C VAL A 970 1.03 -18.62 -8.95
N GLU A 971 1.31 -17.38 -8.57
CA GLU A 971 0.48 -16.24 -8.95
C GLU A 971 0.70 -15.77 -10.39
N ASN A 972 1.84 -16.16 -10.99
CA ASN A 972 2.23 -15.67 -12.31
C ASN A 972 2.69 -16.80 -13.23
N ILE A 973 2.21 -16.77 -14.47
CA ILE A 973 2.80 -17.53 -15.58
C ILE A 973 3.33 -16.53 -16.60
N MET A 974 4.63 -16.57 -16.86
CA MET A 974 5.32 -15.67 -17.77
C MET A 974 5.82 -16.39 -19.02
N PHE A 975 5.52 -15.82 -20.19
CA PHE A 975 5.98 -16.32 -21.48
C PHE A 975 7.15 -15.50 -22.01
N ALA A 976 7.99 -16.13 -22.85
CA ALA A 976 9.18 -15.49 -23.38
C ALA A 976 8.90 -14.29 -24.33
N ASN A 977 7.67 -14.17 -24.83
CA ASN A 977 7.17 -13.04 -25.62
C ASN A 977 6.71 -11.84 -24.75
N GLY A 978 6.75 -11.96 -23.43
CA GLY A 978 6.35 -10.92 -22.47
C GLY A 978 4.88 -10.96 -22.06
N VAL A 979 4.09 -11.90 -22.58
CA VAL A 979 2.72 -12.16 -22.07
C VAL A 979 2.82 -12.77 -20.68
N THR A 980 1.93 -12.34 -19.79
CA THR A 980 1.84 -12.86 -18.41
C THR A 980 0.39 -13.18 -18.08
N TRP A 981 0.14 -14.36 -17.51
CA TRP A 981 -1.14 -14.69 -16.89
C TRP A 981 -1.05 -14.42 -15.39
N SER A 982 -2.04 -13.69 -14.86
CA SER A 982 -2.24 -13.49 -13.42
C SER A 982 -2.98 -14.67 -12.83
N LEU A 983 -2.95 -14.80 -11.49
CA LEU A 983 -3.75 -15.79 -10.75
C LEU A 983 -5.23 -15.84 -11.20
N GLU A 984 -5.86 -14.68 -11.45
CA GLU A 984 -7.24 -14.59 -11.95
C GLU A 984 -7.39 -15.25 -13.33
N GLU A 985 -6.46 -14.96 -14.25
CA GLU A 985 -6.47 -15.56 -15.59
C GLU A 985 -6.15 -17.06 -15.55
N ILE A 986 -5.27 -17.48 -14.64
CA ILE A 986 -4.92 -18.89 -14.41
C ILE A 986 -6.15 -19.66 -13.90
N SER A 987 -6.81 -19.15 -12.86
CA SER A 987 -8.03 -19.74 -12.32
C SER A 987 -9.12 -19.81 -13.39
N LYS A 988 -9.39 -18.70 -14.09
CA LYS A 988 -10.38 -18.69 -15.17
C LYS A 988 -10.11 -19.75 -16.23
N ARG A 989 -8.85 -19.91 -16.65
CA ARG A 989 -8.46 -20.93 -17.65
C ARG A 989 -8.58 -22.35 -17.12
N ALA A 990 -8.31 -22.56 -15.82
CA ALA A 990 -8.45 -23.87 -15.20
C ALA A 990 -9.91 -24.31 -15.05
N HIS A 991 -10.83 -23.35 -14.86
CA HIS A 991 -12.27 -23.56 -14.70
C HIS A 991 -13.08 -23.39 -16.00
N THR A 992 -12.41 -23.23 -17.15
CA THR A 992 -13.06 -23.31 -18.47
C THR A 992 -12.77 -24.68 -19.09
N MET A 993 -13.74 -25.57 -19.10
CA MET A 993 -13.61 -26.95 -19.56
C MET A 993 -14.33 -27.18 -20.88
N TYR A 994 -13.75 -28.05 -21.71
CA TYR A 994 -14.32 -28.50 -22.97
C TYR A 994 -14.30 -30.03 -22.97
N GLY A 995 -15.45 -30.63 -23.27
CA GLY A 995 -15.57 -32.04 -23.59
C GLY A 995 -14.94 -32.39 -24.92
N THR A 996 -15.35 -33.52 -25.46
CA THR A 996 -14.80 -34.15 -26.66
C THR A 996 -15.91 -34.31 -27.69
N ALA A 997 -15.88 -35.36 -28.51
CA ALA A 997 -16.97 -35.65 -29.44
C ALA A 997 -17.66 -36.99 -29.08
N ASP A 998 -17.32 -37.51 -27.90
CA ASP A 998 -17.81 -38.75 -27.31
C ASP A 998 -18.49 -38.35 -25.98
N ASP A 999 -19.43 -39.18 -25.49
CA ASP A 999 -20.11 -38.95 -24.19
C ASP A 999 -19.11 -38.68 -23.04
N ASP A 1000 -19.17 -37.49 -22.46
CA ASP A 1000 -18.28 -37.00 -21.41
C ASP A 1000 -18.98 -36.88 -20.05
N TYR A 1001 -18.17 -36.96 -18.99
CA TYR A 1001 -18.61 -36.75 -17.60
C TYR A 1001 -17.72 -35.68 -16.96
N ILE A 1002 -18.24 -34.45 -16.83
CA ILE A 1002 -17.50 -33.28 -16.36
C ILE A 1002 -18.14 -32.77 -15.07
N TYR A 1003 -17.33 -32.61 -14.03
CA TYR A 1003 -17.80 -32.16 -12.71
C TYR A 1003 -16.78 -31.23 -12.04
N SER A 1004 -17.25 -30.39 -11.10
CA SER A 1004 -16.36 -29.49 -10.35
C SER A 1004 -15.39 -30.22 -9.43
N PHE A 1005 -14.17 -29.70 -9.33
CA PHE A 1005 -13.20 -30.17 -8.35
C PHE A 1005 -13.15 -29.29 -7.10
N ASP A 1006 -13.68 -28.07 -7.16
CA ASP A 1006 -13.75 -27.09 -6.07
C ASP A 1006 -15.05 -26.26 -6.11
N ASP A 1007 -15.10 -25.20 -5.31
CA ASP A 1007 -16.25 -24.34 -5.08
C ASP A 1007 -16.23 -23.06 -5.94
N ASP A 1008 -15.31 -22.96 -6.92
CA ASP A 1008 -15.16 -21.79 -7.80
C ASP A 1008 -16.07 -21.88 -9.04
N PRO A 1009 -16.50 -20.73 -9.61
CA PRO A 1009 -17.39 -20.72 -10.77
C PRO A 1009 -16.71 -21.27 -12.01
N MET A 1010 -17.43 -22.12 -12.74
CA MET A 1010 -16.96 -22.81 -13.92
C MET A 1010 -17.72 -22.44 -15.19
N THR A 1011 -17.06 -22.68 -16.33
CA THR A 1011 -17.67 -22.66 -17.65
C THR A 1011 -17.37 -23.98 -18.34
N VAL A 1012 -18.41 -24.73 -18.73
CA VAL A 1012 -18.27 -26.05 -19.33
C VAL A 1012 -18.99 -26.11 -20.67
N HIS A 1013 -18.34 -26.70 -21.66
CA HIS A 1013 -18.90 -27.01 -22.96
C HIS A 1013 -18.80 -28.52 -23.21
N GLY A 1014 -19.92 -29.21 -23.39
CA GLY A 1014 -19.98 -30.64 -23.73
C GLY A 1014 -19.41 -30.94 -25.12
N LEU A 1015 -19.79 -30.11 -26.10
CA LEU A 1015 -19.50 -30.22 -27.53
C LEU A 1015 -20.40 -31.24 -28.26
N ASP A 1016 -19.87 -32.36 -28.78
CA ASP A 1016 -20.71 -33.41 -29.39
C ASP A 1016 -20.77 -34.60 -28.43
N GLY A 1017 -21.90 -35.30 -28.35
CA GLY A 1017 -22.03 -36.52 -27.52
C GLY A 1017 -23.18 -36.37 -26.54
N ASN A 1018 -23.53 -37.42 -25.80
CA ASN A 1018 -24.53 -37.29 -24.75
C ASN A 1018 -23.83 -37.11 -23.40
N ASP A 1019 -23.71 -35.86 -22.98
CA ASP A 1019 -22.82 -35.45 -21.89
C ASP A 1019 -23.53 -35.32 -20.55
N GLU A 1020 -22.77 -35.54 -19.48
CA GLU A 1020 -23.21 -35.30 -18.10
C GLU A 1020 -22.31 -34.20 -17.48
N LEU A 1021 -22.89 -33.01 -17.26
CA LEU A 1021 -22.21 -31.82 -16.77
C LEU A 1021 -22.73 -31.43 -15.37
N CYS A 1022 -21.83 -31.31 -14.41
CA CYS A 1022 -22.16 -30.88 -13.04
C CYS A 1022 -21.37 -29.64 -12.63
N GLY A 1023 -22.09 -28.58 -12.27
CA GLY A 1023 -21.56 -27.38 -11.65
C GLY A 1023 -21.04 -27.58 -10.22
N SER A 1024 -20.69 -26.47 -9.62
CA SER A 1024 -20.09 -26.27 -8.31
C SER A 1024 -21.14 -25.72 -7.33
N ILE A 1025 -20.70 -24.96 -6.32
CA ILE A 1025 -21.59 -24.21 -5.42
C ILE A 1025 -21.60 -22.69 -5.72
N ALA A 1026 -20.91 -22.28 -6.79
CA ALA A 1026 -20.84 -20.92 -7.28
C ALA A 1026 -21.68 -20.77 -8.56
N ASN A 1027 -21.78 -19.55 -9.08
CA ASN A 1027 -22.59 -19.27 -10.26
C ASN A 1027 -21.92 -19.78 -11.54
N ASP A 1028 -22.45 -20.86 -12.10
CA ASP A 1028 -21.86 -21.63 -13.18
C ASP A 1028 -22.52 -21.39 -14.53
N LEU A 1029 -21.78 -21.73 -15.59
CA LEU A 1029 -22.24 -21.62 -16.98
C LEU A 1029 -21.99 -22.93 -17.72
N LEU A 1030 -23.06 -23.67 -17.99
CA LEU A 1030 -22.98 -25.01 -18.59
C LEU A 1030 -23.63 -25.01 -19.98
N TYR A 1031 -22.97 -25.62 -20.95
CA TYR A 1031 -23.45 -25.83 -22.32
C TYR A 1031 -23.38 -27.32 -22.65
N GLY A 1032 -24.52 -27.96 -22.90
CA GLY A 1032 -24.58 -29.33 -23.44
C GLY A 1032 -24.05 -29.38 -24.88
N ASP A 1033 -24.46 -28.38 -25.69
CA ASP A 1033 -24.10 -28.23 -27.11
C ASP A 1033 -24.87 -29.21 -28.03
N GLU A 1034 -24.25 -30.22 -28.67
CA GLU A 1034 -24.94 -31.20 -29.53
C GLU A 1034 -25.06 -32.57 -28.84
N GLY A 1035 -26.28 -33.05 -28.56
CA GLY A 1035 -26.45 -34.29 -27.82
C GLY A 1035 -27.78 -34.38 -27.08
N ASP A 1036 -28.13 -35.56 -26.58
CA ASP A 1036 -29.14 -35.62 -25.50
C ASP A 1036 -28.40 -35.54 -24.16
N ASP A 1037 -28.31 -34.34 -23.58
CA ASP A 1037 -27.41 -34.01 -22.47
C ASP A 1037 -28.10 -33.93 -21.10
N LYS A 1038 -27.29 -33.99 -20.04
CA LYS A 1038 -27.73 -33.79 -18.66
C LYS A 1038 -26.89 -32.77 -17.93
N LEU A 1039 -27.53 -31.72 -17.45
CA LEU A 1039 -26.87 -30.59 -16.81
C LEU A 1039 -27.43 -30.38 -15.39
N TRP A 1040 -26.54 -30.29 -14.41
CA TRP A 1040 -26.85 -29.94 -13.02
C TRP A 1040 -26.10 -28.67 -12.62
N GLY A 1041 -26.82 -27.61 -12.26
CA GLY A 1041 -26.23 -26.33 -11.83
C GLY A 1041 -25.50 -26.44 -10.50
N GLY A 1042 -26.11 -27.12 -9.53
CA GLY A 1042 -25.55 -27.31 -8.20
C GLY A 1042 -26.07 -26.28 -7.20
N SER A 1043 -25.23 -25.41 -6.67
CA SER A 1043 -25.74 -24.27 -5.90
C SER A 1043 -25.20 -23.00 -6.51
N GLY A 1044 -25.94 -21.90 -6.45
CA GLY A 1044 -25.51 -20.68 -7.11
C GLY A 1044 -26.66 -20.04 -7.87
N SER A 1045 -26.36 -19.00 -8.64
CA SER A 1045 -27.30 -18.55 -9.68
C SER A 1045 -26.69 -18.92 -11.01
N ASP A 1046 -27.10 -20.07 -11.52
CA ASP A 1046 -26.47 -20.78 -12.62
C ASP A 1046 -27.15 -20.46 -13.94
N THR A 1047 -26.45 -20.72 -15.04
CA THR A 1047 -27.01 -20.61 -16.38
C THR A 1047 -26.69 -21.86 -17.17
N LEU A 1048 -27.74 -22.59 -17.57
CA LEU A 1048 -27.66 -23.86 -18.26
C LEU A 1048 -28.26 -23.72 -19.66
N TYR A 1049 -27.54 -24.25 -20.66
CA TYR A 1049 -27.99 -24.35 -22.05
C TYR A 1049 -27.91 -25.81 -22.47
N GLY A 1050 -29.05 -26.42 -22.80
CA GLY A 1050 -29.13 -27.80 -23.33
C GLY A 1050 -28.46 -27.85 -24.70
N GLY A 1051 -29.09 -27.24 -25.69
CA GLY A 1051 -28.50 -27.06 -27.01
C GLY A 1051 -29.31 -27.74 -28.09
N GLN A 1052 -28.76 -28.72 -28.78
CA GLN A 1052 -29.46 -29.53 -29.77
C GLN A 1052 -29.64 -30.96 -29.27
N GLY A 1053 -30.89 -31.39 -29.08
CA GLY A 1053 -31.20 -32.77 -28.71
C GLY A 1053 -32.37 -32.79 -27.73
N ASN A 1054 -32.52 -33.82 -26.92
CA ASN A 1054 -33.56 -33.82 -25.88
C ASN A 1054 -32.86 -33.84 -24.52
N ASP A 1055 -32.80 -32.67 -23.89
CA ASP A 1055 -31.92 -32.42 -22.76
C ASP A 1055 -32.65 -32.46 -21.42
N GLU A 1056 -31.92 -32.79 -20.36
CA GLU A 1056 -32.38 -32.78 -18.97
C GLU A 1056 -31.55 -31.76 -18.16
N LEU A 1057 -32.17 -30.63 -17.81
CA LEU A 1057 -31.53 -29.53 -17.09
C LEU A 1057 -32.13 -29.39 -15.69
N GLN A 1058 -31.25 -29.27 -14.70
CA GLN A 1058 -31.61 -29.08 -13.30
C GLN A 1058 -30.84 -27.89 -12.71
N GLY A 1059 -31.56 -26.86 -12.27
CA GLY A 1059 -30.99 -25.65 -11.65
C GLY A 1059 -30.43 -25.91 -10.25
N ASP A 1060 -31.09 -26.82 -9.51
CA ASP A 1060 -30.81 -27.12 -8.11
C ASP A 1060 -31.06 -25.92 -7.18
N ALA A 1061 -30.05 -25.33 -6.53
CA ALA A 1061 -30.27 -24.32 -5.48
C ALA A 1061 -29.80 -22.92 -5.87
N GLY A 1062 -30.74 -22.01 -6.06
CA GLY A 1062 -30.57 -20.57 -6.16
C GLY A 1062 -31.44 -19.99 -7.26
N ASN A 1063 -31.10 -18.83 -7.83
CA ASN A 1063 -31.96 -18.24 -8.87
C ASN A 1063 -31.33 -18.48 -10.23
N ASP A 1064 -31.85 -19.44 -10.98
CA ASP A 1064 -31.20 -20.02 -12.15
C ASP A 1064 -31.86 -19.61 -13.46
N ILE A 1065 -31.11 -19.77 -14.55
CA ILE A 1065 -31.59 -19.54 -15.92
C ILE A 1065 -31.33 -20.79 -16.74
N LEU A 1066 -32.40 -21.48 -17.14
CA LEU A 1066 -32.34 -22.72 -17.90
C LEU A 1066 -32.90 -22.49 -19.31
N HIS A 1067 -32.14 -22.91 -20.32
CA HIS A 1067 -32.53 -22.90 -21.73
C HIS A 1067 -32.47 -24.32 -22.29
N GLY A 1068 -33.62 -24.93 -22.63
CA GLY A 1068 -33.68 -26.22 -23.33
C GLY A 1068 -33.11 -26.13 -24.74
N ASN A 1069 -33.41 -25.03 -25.43
CA ASN A 1069 -33.03 -24.77 -26.82
C ASN A 1069 -33.79 -25.64 -27.84
N GLU A 1070 -33.14 -26.41 -28.71
CA GLU A 1070 -33.81 -27.19 -29.76
C GLU A 1070 -34.04 -28.62 -29.27
N GLY A 1071 -35.29 -29.05 -29.06
CA GLY A 1071 -35.45 -30.36 -28.47
C GLY A 1071 -36.83 -30.82 -28.05
N GLN A 1072 -36.85 -31.74 -27.09
CA GLN A 1072 -38.00 -32.04 -26.22
C GLN A 1072 -37.42 -32.14 -24.83
N ASP A 1073 -37.35 -31.00 -24.17
CA ASP A 1073 -36.46 -30.84 -23.02
C ASP A 1073 -37.22 -30.96 -21.70
N ILE A 1074 -36.48 -31.32 -20.66
CA ILE A 1074 -36.95 -31.46 -19.29
C ILE A 1074 -36.17 -30.47 -18.44
N LEU A 1075 -36.83 -29.43 -17.94
CA LEU A 1075 -36.21 -28.36 -17.16
C LEU A 1075 -36.80 -28.32 -15.75
N HIS A 1076 -35.93 -28.38 -14.74
CA HIS A 1076 -36.26 -28.25 -13.32
C HIS A 1076 -35.56 -27.02 -12.73
N GLY A 1077 -36.33 -26.04 -12.25
CA GLY A 1077 -35.83 -24.86 -11.53
C GLY A 1077 -35.33 -25.20 -10.13
N ASP A 1078 -36.06 -26.09 -9.44
CA ASP A 1078 -35.80 -26.51 -8.06
C ASP A 1078 -35.96 -25.38 -7.02
N GLU A 1079 -34.94 -25.02 -6.24
CA GLU A 1079 -35.05 -24.05 -5.15
C GLU A 1079 -34.62 -22.63 -5.56
N GLY A 1080 -35.57 -21.72 -5.79
CA GLY A 1080 -35.32 -20.29 -5.90
C GLY A 1080 -36.27 -19.61 -6.88
N ASN A 1081 -35.89 -18.47 -7.45
CA ASN A 1081 -36.75 -17.74 -8.38
C ASN A 1081 -36.14 -17.83 -9.77
N ASP A 1082 -36.62 -18.80 -10.54
CA ASP A 1082 -35.93 -19.28 -11.72
C ASP A 1082 -36.55 -18.74 -13.00
N ILE A 1083 -35.77 -18.80 -14.09
CA ILE A 1083 -36.23 -18.47 -15.43
C ILE A 1083 -36.00 -19.68 -16.34
N LEU A 1084 -37.08 -20.33 -16.73
CA LEU A 1084 -37.05 -21.53 -17.56
C LEU A 1084 -37.55 -21.21 -18.97
N HIS A 1085 -36.72 -21.52 -19.95
CA HIS A 1085 -36.99 -21.38 -21.39
C HIS A 1085 -36.97 -22.77 -22.05
N GLY A 1086 -38.12 -23.32 -22.41
CA GLY A 1086 -38.17 -24.55 -23.24
C GLY A 1086 -37.65 -24.31 -24.66
N ASP A 1087 -37.86 -23.10 -25.17
CA ASP A 1087 -37.43 -22.63 -26.48
C ASP A 1087 -38.12 -23.32 -27.66
N ALA A 1088 -37.63 -24.40 -28.26
CA ALA A 1088 -38.23 -24.99 -29.46
C ALA A 1088 -38.38 -26.49 -29.31
N GLY A 1089 -39.61 -26.99 -29.18
CA GLY A 1089 -39.80 -28.37 -28.81
C GLY A 1089 -41.18 -28.67 -28.26
N ASN A 1090 -41.32 -29.84 -27.64
CA ASN A 1090 -42.47 -30.08 -26.77
C ASN A 1090 -41.89 -30.33 -25.39
N ASP A 1091 -41.78 -29.27 -24.61
CA ASP A 1091 -40.91 -29.24 -23.45
C ASP A 1091 -41.71 -29.42 -22.16
N THR A 1092 -41.05 -29.88 -21.11
CA THR A 1092 -41.64 -29.98 -19.77
C THR A 1092 -40.83 -29.16 -18.78
N LEU A 1093 -41.46 -28.13 -18.23
CA LEU A 1093 -40.84 -27.17 -17.32
C LEU A 1093 -41.49 -27.28 -15.94
N TRP A 1094 -40.67 -27.40 -14.91
CA TRP A 1094 -41.04 -27.33 -13.50
C TRP A 1094 -40.27 -26.19 -12.83
N GLY A 1095 -40.96 -25.14 -12.36
CA GLY A 1095 -40.35 -24.08 -11.55
C GLY A 1095 -39.98 -24.60 -10.15
N ASP A 1096 -40.84 -25.47 -9.60
CA ASP A 1096 -40.71 -26.08 -8.29
C ASP A 1096 -40.90 -25.08 -7.13
N ALA A 1097 -39.87 -24.56 -6.47
CA ALA A 1097 -40.02 -23.76 -5.24
C ALA A 1097 -39.45 -22.34 -5.36
N GLY A 1098 -40.34 -21.37 -5.50
CA GLY A 1098 -40.11 -19.92 -5.45
C GLY A 1098 -40.89 -19.21 -6.55
N ASN A 1099 -40.59 -17.95 -6.85
CA ASN A 1099 -41.39 -17.17 -7.80
C ASN A 1099 -40.80 -17.28 -9.21
N ASP A 1100 -41.29 -18.21 -10.00
CA ASP A 1100 -40.63 -18.63 -11.23
C ASP A 1100 -41.18 -17.93 -12.46
N THR A 1101 -40.38 -17.86 -13.51
CA THR A 1101 -40.80 -17.40 -14.84
C THR A 1101 -40.64 -18.53 -15.84
N LEU A 1102 -41.76 -19.04 -16.35
CA LEU A 1102 -41.79 -20.16 -17.30
C LEU A 1102 -42.18 -19.66 -18.69
N ILE A 1103 -41.35 -19.99 -19.68
CA ILE A 1103 -41.53 -19.69 -21.10
C ILE A 1103 -41.42 -21.02 -21.86
N GLY A 1104 -42.55 -21.59 -22.28
CA GLY A 1104 -42.55 -22.83 -23.08
C GLY A 1104 -41.79 -22.66 -24.38
N GLY A 1105 -42.14 -21.62 -25.16
CA GLY A 1105 -41.51 -21.37 -26.44
C GLY A 1105 -42.37 -21.93 -27.57
N GLN A 1106 -41.76 -22.44 -28.65
CA GLN A 1106 -42.47 -23.01 -29.79
C GLN A 1106 -42.75 -24.49 -29.57
N GLY A 1107 -44.03 -24.85 -29.48
CA GLY A 1107 -44.51 -26.19 -29.73
C GLY A 1107 -45.64 -26.56 -28.80
N LYS A 1108 -45.52 -27.66 -28.05
CA LYS A 1108 -46.59 -28.12 -27.17
C LYS A 1108 -46.03 -28.43 -25.79
N ASP A 1109 -46.03 -27.41 -24.94
CA ASP A 1109 -45.28 -27.45 -23.70
C ASP A 1109 -46.16 -27.74 -22.49
N SER A 1110 -45.56 -28.36 -21.47
CA SER A 1110 -46.18 -28.62 -20.17
C SER A 1110 -45.46 -27.80 -19.11
N LEU A 1111 -46.11 -26.76 -18.62
CA LEU A 1111 -45.55 -25.79 -17.66
C LEU A 1111 -46.14 -26.01 -16.27
N ARG A 1112 -45.29 -26.13 -15.26
CA ARG A 1112 -45.70 -26.25 -13.85
C ARG A 1112 -44.91 -25.26 -13.03
N GLY A 1113 -45.56 -24.23 -12.50
CA GLY A 1113 -44.96 -23.22 -11.64
C GLY A 1113 -44.46 -23.86 -10.34
N GLY A 1114 -45.37 -24.14 -9.40
CA GLY A 1114 -45.04 -24.93 -8.22
C GLY A 1114 -45.50 -24.24 -6.95
N GLU A 1115 -44.60 -24.04 -5.99
CA GLU A 1115 -44.83 -23.21 -4.82
C GLU A 1115 -44.28 -21.80 -5.05
N GLY A 1116 -45.14 -20.78 -5.15
CA GLY A 1116 -44.68 -19.38 -5.24
C GLY A 1116 -45.66 -18.51 -5.99
N ASP A 1117 -45.27 -17.28 -6.34
CA ASP A 1117 -46.07 -16.41 -7.23
C ASP A 1117 -45.44 -16.45 -8.63
N ASP A 1118 -45.95 -17.32 -9.51
CA ASP A 1118 -45.31 -17.68 -10.78
C ASP A 1118 -45.80 -16.84 -11.97
N VAL A 1119 -44.94 -16.75 -12.99
CA VAL A 1119 -45.20 -15.99 -14.23
C VAL A 1119 -45.03 -16.88 -15.45
N TYR A 1120 -46.13 -17.16 -16.14
CA TYR A 1120 -46.14 -17.89 -17.40
C TYR A 1120 -46.18 -16.89 -18.57
N ILE A 1121 -45.16 -16.86 -19.41
CA ILE A 1121 -45.11 -15.93 -20.55
C ILE A 1121 -45.54 -16.67 -21.82
N PHE A 1122 -46.51 -16.09 -22.53
CA PHE A 1122 -47.03 -16.66 -23.77
C PHE A 1122 -47.05 -15.62 -24.89
N ASN A 1123 -46.40 -15.93 -26.01
CA ASN A 1123 -46.29 -15.09 -27.19
C ASN A 1123 -47.06 -15.71 -28.37
N LYS A 1124 -47.05 -14.99 -29.50
CA LYS A 1124 -47.68 -15.47 -30.73
C LYS A 1124 -46.71 -16.38 -31.48
N GLY A 1125 -47.15 -17.58 -31.83
CA GLY A 1125 -46.33 -18.62 -32.44
C GLY A 1125 -45.80 -19.66 -31.44
N ASP A 1126 -46.15 -19.53 -30.16
CA ASP A 1126 -45.70 -20.44 -29.10
C ASP A 1126 -46.42 -21.80 -29.16
N GLY A 1127 -47.59 -21.88 -29.83
CA GLY A 1127 -48.27 -23.15 -30.04
C GLY A 1127 -49.27 -23.50 -28.94
N GLU A 1128 -49.26 -24.75 -28.45
CA GLU A 1128 -50.31 -25.31 -27.59
C GLU A 1128 -49.82 -25.70 -26.19
N ASP A 1129 -49.87 -24.79 -25.22
CA ASP A 1129 -49.29 -25.02 -23.89
C ASP A 1129 -50.34 -25.51 -22.88
N GLU A 1130 -49.91 -26.35 -21.93
CA GLU A 1130 -50.68 -26.77 -20.77
C GLU A 1130 -50.00 -26.26 -19.48
N ILE A 1131 -50.73 -25.50 -18.66
CA ILE A 1131 -50.30 -25.09 -17.32
C ILE A 1131 -50.94 -26.00 -16.27
N VAL A 1132 -50.13 -26.50 -15.34
CA VAL A 1132 -50.59 -27.12 -14.10
C VAL A 1132 -50.06 -26.33 -12.91
N ASP A 1133 -50.96 -25.61 -12.26
CA ASP A 1133 -50.67 -24.83 -11.06
C ASP A 1133 -51.29 -25.49 -9.83
N ASN A 1134 -50.67 -25.34 -8.66
CA ASN A 1134 -51.13 -25.96 -7.41
C ASN A 1134 -51.06 -25.02 -6.18
N SER A 1135 -50.45 -23.83 -6.27
CA SER A 1135 -50.38 -22.84 -5.18
C SER A 1135 -49.68 -21.56 -5.58
N GLY A 1136 -50.27 -20.40 -5.28
CA GLY A 1136 -49.59 -19.14 -5.59
C GLY A 1136 -50.52 -17.96 -5.79
N THR A 1137 -49.94 -16.84 -6.22
CA THR A 1137 -50.65 -15.75 -6.90
C THR A 1137 -50.07 -15.57 -8.30
N ASP A 1138 -50.57 -16.36 -9.24
CA ASP A 1138 -49.89 -16.62 -10.49
C ASP A 1138 -50.39 -15.70 -11.61
N THR A 1139 -49.53 -15.52 -12.61
CA THR A 1139 -49.75 -14.57 -13.70
C THR A 1139 -49.43 -15.17 -15.05
N ILE A 1140 -50.40 -15.22 -15.96
CA ILE A 1140 -50.11 -15.37 -17.39
C ILE A 1140 -49.84 -13.99 -17.99
N LYS A 1141 -48.71 -13.83 -18.67
CA LYS A 1141 -48.30 -12.59 -19.32
C LYS A 1141 -48.22 -12.77 -20.82
N PHE A 1142 -49.15 -12.14 -21.54
CA PHE A 1142 -49.14 -12.14 -23.00
C PHE A 1142 -48.11 -11.15 -23.57
N GLY A 1143 -47.37 -11.63 -24.57
CA GLY A 1143 -46.37 -10.87 -25.31
C GLY A 1143 -46.90 -9.67 -26.11
N GLN A 1144 -45.98 -8.91 -26.71
CA GLN A 1144 -46.35 -7.76 -27.54
C GLN A 1144 -47.19 -8.19 -28.75
N GLY A 1145 -48.24 -7.42 -29.06
CA GLY A 1145 -49.11 -7.68 -30.22
C GLY A 1145 -50.31 -8.58 -29.93
N ILE A 1146 -50.47 -9.05 -28.70
CA ILE A 1146 -51.67 -9.76 -28.22
C ILE A 1146 -52.45 -8.79 -27.33
N ASN A 1147 -53.64 -8.38 -27.76
CA ASN A 1147 -54.51 -7.51 -26.97
C ASN A 1147 -55.66 -8.29 -26.31
N PRO A 1148 -56.29 -7.74 -25.26
CA PRO A 1148 -57.44 -8.36 -24.60
C PRO A 1148 -58.58 -8.81 -25.55
N GLU A 1149 -58.80 -8.09 -26.65
CA GLU A 1149 -59.79 -8.42 -27.67
C GLU A 1149 -59.42 -9.58 -28.58
N ASP A 1150 -58.14 -9.97 -28.62
CA ASP A 1150 -57.62 -11.05 -29.47
C ASP A 1150 -57.76 -12.43 -28.80
N ILE A 1151 -58.01 -12.47 -27.48
CA ILE A 1151 -58.17 -13.69 -26.70
C ILE A 1151 -59.63 -14.18 -26.74
N VAL A 1152 -59.81 -15.46 -27.05
CA VAL A 1152 -61.05 -16.21 -26.85
C VAL A 1152 -60.89 -17.05 -25.59
N VAL A 1153 -61.80 -16.87 -24.63
CA VAL A 1153 -61.81 -17.60 -23.37
C VAL A 1153 -62.86 -18.69 -23.44
N LYS A 1154 -62.50 -19.94 -23.14
CA LYS A 1154 -63.45 -21.07 -23.07
C LYS A 1154 -63.23 -21.88 -21.80
N ALA A 1155 -64.33 -22.31 -21.18
CA ALA A 1155 -64.28 -23.41 -20.24
C ALA A 1155 -64.24 -24.72 -21.04
N ALA A 1156 -63.21 -25.53 -20.82
CA ALA A 1156 -63.06 -26.83 -21.43
C ALA A 1156 -63.27 -27.93 -20.38
N ARG A 1157 -63.79 -29.09 -20.82
CA ARG A 1157 -63.86 -30.25 -19.93
C ARG A 1157 -62.42 -30.74 -19.68
N GLY A 1158 -62.00 -30.73 -18.42
CA GLY A 1158 -60.72 -31.27 -18.00
C GLY A 1158 -60.78 -32.78 -17.74
N ASP A 1159 -59.72 -33.30 -17.14
CA ASP A 1159 -59.67 -34.68 -16.68
C ASP A 1159 -60.53 -34.87 -15.41
N PHE A 1160 -60.96 -36.11 -15.14
CA PHE A 1160 -61.71 -36.51 -13.93
C PHE A 1160 -62.95 -35.66 -13.53
N ASP A 1161 -63.70 -35.14 -14.53
CA ASP A 1161 -64.87 -34.25 -14.36
C ASP A 1161 -64.54 -32.82 -13.84
N GLY A 1162 -63.26 -32.43 -13.83
CA GLY A 1162 -62.81 -31.06 -13.62
C GLY A 1162 -63.09 -30.13 -14.81
N VAL A 1163 -62.96 -28.82 -14.60
CA VAL A 1163 -63.13 -27.79 -15.64
C VAL A 1163 -61.82 -27.02 -15.79
N SER A 1164 -61.27 -27.04 -17.00
CA SER A 1164 -60.04 -26.32 -17.37
C SER A 1164 -60.39 -24.98 -18.04
N LEU A 1165 -59.46 -24.03 -18.01
CA LEU A 1165 -59.57 -22.75 -18.71
C LEU A 1165 -58.71 -22.78 -19.98
N GLU A 1166 -59.32 -22.59 -21.15
CA GLU A 1166 -58.61 -22.44 -22.43
C GLU A 1166 -58.62 -20.96 -22.84
N LEU A 1167 -57.44 -20.43 -23.16
CA LEU A 1167 -57.23 -19.11 -23.75
C LEU A 1167 -56.62 -19.28 -25.14
N SER A 1168 -57.37 -19.02 -26.20
CA SER A 1168 -56.89 -19.14 -27.58
C SER A 1168 -56.78 -17.78 -28.27
N ILE A 1169 -55.73 -17.57 -29.06
CA ILE A 1169 -55.56 -16.33 -29.82
C ILE A 1169 -56.37 -16.43 -31.14
N LYS A 1170 -57.09 -15.36 -31.52
CA LYS A 1170 -57.92 -15.36 -32.73
C LYS A 1170 -57.08 -15.52 -34.00
N ASN A 1171 -57.54 -16.40 -34.88
CA ASN A 1171 -56.94 -16.67 -36.20
C ASN A 1171 -55.51 -17.24 -36.13
N THR A 1172 -55.16 -17.88 -35.03
CA THR A 1172 -53.95 -18.70 -34.84
C THR A 1172 -54.36 -20.05 -34.26
N ASP A 1173 -53.43 -21.00 -34.30
CA ASP A 1173 -53.57 -22.25 -33.55
C ASP A 1173 -53.05 -22.12 -32.10
N ASP A 1174 -52.38 -21.00 -31.79
CA ASP A 1174 -51.84 -20.69 -30.47
C ASP A 1174 -52.91 -20.68 -29.36
N LYS A 1175 -52.73 -21.51 -28.34
CA LYS A 1175 -53.60 -21.57 -27.16
C LYS A 1175 -52.83 -22.00 -25.91
N ILE A 1176 -53.29 -21.53 -24.76
CA ILE A 1176 -52.81 -21.98 -23.45
C ILE A 1176 -53.98 -22.53 -22.64
N THR A 1177 -53.78 -23.71 -22.04
CA THR A 1177 -54.79 -24.44 -21.26
C THR A 1177 -54.36 -24.56 -19.82
N ILE A 1178 -55.10 -23.93 -18.90
CA ILE A 1178 -54.86 -24.06 -17.46
C ILE A 1178 -55.72 -25.21 -16.95
N ARG A 1179 -55.05 -26.28 -16.51
CA ARG A 1179 -55.69 -27.53 -16.10
C ARG A 1179 -56.46 -27.37 -14.80
N GLU A 1180 -57.73 -27.79 -14.81
CA GLU A 1180 -58.59 -27.77 -13.61
C GLU A 1180 -58.67 -26.38 -12.91
N HIS A 1181 -58.51 -25.29 -13.67
CA HIS A 1181 -58.44 -23.91 -13.17
C HIS A 1181 -59.56 -23.49 -12.20
N PHE A 1182 -60.76 -24.08 -12.30
CA PHE A 1182 -61.88 -23.74 -11.42
C PHE A 1182 -61.93 -24.56 -10.12
N ALA A 1183 -60.97 -25.46 -9.90
CA ALA A 1183 -60.76 -26.15 -8.63
C ALA A 1183 -60.03 -25.22 -7.63
N ASP A 1184 -60.22 -25.48 -6.33
CA ASP A 1184 -59.48 -24.76 -5.29
C ASP A 1184 -57.99 -25.13 -5.40
N ASN A 1185 -57.12 -24.12 -5.43
CA ASN A 1185 -55.64 -24.19 -5.51
C ASN A 1185 -55.00 -24.39 -6.90
N ASN A 1186 -55.77 -24.54 -7.99
CA ASN A 1186 -55.19 -24.68 -9.35
C ASN A 1186 -55.42 -23.42 -10.21
N GLN A 1187 -55.61 -22.28 -9.55
CA GLN A 1187 -56.01 -21.04 -10.17
C GLN A 1187 -54.79 -20.27 -10.66
N VAL A 1188 -54.98 -19.50 -11.73
CA VAL A 1188 -54.06 -18.44 -12.12
C VAL A 1188 -54.81 -17.13 -11.92
N GLU A 1189 -54.35 -16.32 -10.98
CA GLU A 1189 -55.13 -15.20 -10.45
C GLU A 1189 -55.15 -14.01 -11.41
N ASN A 1190 -54.13 -13.90 -12.27
CA ASN A 1190 -53.91 -12.73 -13.10
C ASN A 1190 -53.61 -13.10 -14.56
N ILE A 1191 -54.19 -12.33 -15.48
CA ILE A 1191 -53.76 -12.31 -16.89
C ILE A 1191 -53.34 -10.89 -17.24
N MET A 1192 -52.09 -10.69 -17.63
CA MET A 1192 -51.50 -9.40 -17.96
C MET A 1192 -51.19 -9.30 -19.46
N PHE A 1193 -51.48 -8.15 -20.03
CA PHE A 1193 -51.19 -7.83 -21.43
C PHE A 1193 -50.10 -6.77 -21.53
N ALA A 1194 -49.30 -6.81 -22.61
CA ALA A 1194 -48.22 -5.85 -22.84
C ALA A 1194 -48.66 -4.36 -22.85
N ASN A 1195 -49.94 -4.08 -23.09
CA ASN A 1195 -50.51 -2.73 -23.05
C ASN A 1195 -50.88 -2.22 -21.63
N GLY A 1196 -50.61 -3.03 -20.60
CA GLY A 1196 -50.88 -2.70 -19.19
C GLY A 1196 -52.30 -3.03 -18.71
N VAL A 1197 -53.13 -3.65 -19.56
CA VAL A 1197 -54.42 -4.20 -19.11
C VAL A 1197 -54.17 -5.50 -18.34
N THR A 1198 -54.89 -5.67 -17.22
CA THR A 1198 -54.87 -6.89 -16.41
C THR A 1198 -56.30 -7.39 -16.20
N TRP A 1199 -56.52 -8.69 -16.36
CA TRP A 1199 -57.73 -9.38 -15.91
C TRP A 1199 -57.45 -10.07 -14.58
N SER A 1200 -58.31 -9.83 -13.58
CA SER A 1200 -58.29 -10.56 -12.32
C SER A 1200 -59.07 -11.87 -12.43
N LEU A 1201 -58.86 -12.78 -11.48
CA LEU A 1201 -59.59 -14.04 -11.35
C LEU A 1201 -61.13 -13.89 -11.51
N GLU A 1202 -61.71 -12.83 -10.96
CA GLU A 1202 -63.16 -12.55 -11.09
C GLU A 1202 -63.54 -12.24 -12.55
N GLU A 1203 -62.72 -11.47 -13.26
CA GLU A 1203 -62.94 -11.12 -14.66
C GLU A 1203 -62.71 -12.32 -15.60
N ILE A 1204 -61.67 -13.12 -15.33
CA ILE A 1204 -61.36 -14.37 -16.02
C ILE A 1204 -62.56 -15.33 -15.91
N SER A 1205 -63.05 -15.52 -14.68
CA SER A 1205 -64.23 -16.35 -14.40
C SER A 1205 -65.47 -15.86 -15.15
N LYS A 1206 -65.77 -14.55 -15.16
CA LYS A 1206 -66.92 -13.99 -15.90
C LYS A 1206 -66.83 -14.26 -17.39
N ARG A 1207 -65.64 -14.15 -17.98
CA ARG A 1207 -65.39 -14.39 -19.40
C ARG A 1207 -65.59 -15.86 -19.75
N ALA A 1208 -65.08 -16.77 -18.93
CA ALA A 1208 -65.24 -18.21 -19.12
C ALA A 1208 -66.72 -18.69 -19.04
N HIS A 1209 -67.56 -18.02 -18.25
CA HIS A 1209 -68.99 -18.32 -18.13
C HIS A 1209 -69.85 -17.77 -19.28
N THR A 1210 -69.27 -17.02 -20.22
CA THR A 1210 -69.98 -16.48 -21.37
C THR A 1210 -69.90 -17.47 -22.54
N MET A 1211 -70.89 -18.36 -22.64
CA MET A 1211 -70.94 -19.37 -23.71
C MET A 1211 -71.45 -18.77 -25.03
N TYR A 1212 -70.66 -18.88 -26.09
CA TYR A 1212 -71.06 -18.56 -27.46
C TYR A 1212 -71.26 -19.86 -28.24
N GLY A 1213 -72.45 -20.04 -28.83
CA GLY A 1213 -72.65 -21.09 -29.82
C GLY A 1213 -71.89 -20.80 -31.11
N THR A 1214 -71.39 -21.85 -31.75
CA THR A 1214 -70.80 -21.82 -33.09
C THR A 1214 -71.89 -21.92 -34.16
N ALA A 1215 -71.48 -22.03 -35.44
CA ALA A 1215 -72.41 -22.25 -36.55
C ALA A 1215 -72.80 -23.74 -36.71
N ASP A 1216 -72.20 -24.63 -35.93
CA ASP A 1216 -72.44 -26.09 -35.94
C ASP A 1216 -73.40 -26.49 -34.79
N ASP A 1217 -73.75 -27.79 -34.73
CA ASP A 1217 -74.59 -28.33 -33.65
C ASP A 1217 -73.79 -28.38 -32.33
N ASP A 1218 -73.95 -27.36 -31.49
CA ASP A 1218 -73.32 -27.31 -30.16
C ASP A 1218 -74.19 -27.99 -29.08
N TYR A 1219 -73.54 -28.70 -28.15
CA TYR A 1219 -74.14 -29.05 -26.86
C TYR A 1219 -73.55 -28.12 -25.80
N ILE A 1220 -74.30 -27.07 -25.46
CA ILE A 1220 -73.94 -26.02 -24.50
C ILE A 1220 -74.46 -26.37 -23.10
#